data_AF-A0A9P6CQ28-F1
#
_entry.id   AF-A0A9P6CQ28-F1
#
_cell.length_a   1.000
_cell.length_b   1.000
_cell.length_c   1.000
_cell.angle_alpha   90.00
_cell.angle_beta   90.00
_cell.angle_gamma   90.00
#
_symmetry.space_group_name_H-M   'P 1'
#
loop_
_entity.id
_entity.type
_entity.pdbx_description
1 polymer ?
#
loop_
_entity_poly.entity_id
_entity_poly.type
_entity_poly.pdbx_seq_one_letter_code
_entity_poly.pdbx_strand_id
1 'polypeptide(L)'
;MFSKHATYMDFSTELRDPDDWKVGKLRSFDYPLNITAFAIEPISCIFAIGTSNGAIHILGSPGVEVRLALPEPVGVKFLQFATLTFQLVCLDQNSVLHIWDLSSYGRPKYMTSVKFDRTNFLTLSPSHTHAFLALNSGEIKTYDLTCMRKSFYTLPNMWKLYEQEQLSGGLPDIWSPESRVPVEIVIHPRNLNLLFVAYAGGVVLSDLTQRKAVRVYEFILPPGTPGGLGYGANDILTTRRPPVTAMAIHPAGHFFVVGHADGSLSFWAVEDPDQPLLVRTLDILDVNVVDTEKLDEHLFQEREKNPRDPLHDREPIFKTSWSAYTNSSDPRSGETTLAILGGLQTGGTPGLSVLSFPAFNPSESPIASAPDSRTLSPFLRTEMRKSVNSMKIYFYHTRGVVQDYLLAPWQSPHFSGTFDPIAILMLTDSRGDTRTLEAYQFPPPEFSPPHASKTTTSEVSKSDGDPLDVLTNKLATTLKVLQASDEPEQLRLPTMLVNGHSGLVHGQLLKMERDIYDQLVNVKLDDENDLELPLKGGVAWADDTQTNDLKLSKYQPNRILVTHYLDLTVRFYDISAQLLLGSHPMPVQTSFPNPLVDLTIDVTPLIVEPSVSKWTSPSFFEQACIDFVQVATESLETAVVFKTGEVALYRLSGSNDAAYYREAADEDLIILEHVSKYRNARFSPYFMLSPRRGAVETCALSDIGFLAISYSDGTLFVVDMRAPQVILRDSPNRKKRNSGIHFSRSESADPVMSMIWCVSPLNKDPQSCIRLVTLRASGLCHIYTVMRGSGVTPWICEGPIVSEGIASPLSQGSFILDSKSGEKWKATRSRLAALAYPAKPGASHGILVTCGAKGARCYAYLNGERVSKVEWGSKFGIAQTVEILEKLGSRVLIVFNDRHEVYVYSLPHLEHLHIFQLPQIPSISLSVDETGDYITWTQHPTSGTVHQATYCTLFDIRRAYNPSLIELTKPAAPAQPQPVSVGPTSLLGSWFTFNQTLTGEQVDTLLGGPDRPIPESEPRVRGGYTTANELAAGVSGVAAATAATQGNLYNRLTSALNERGQILGDLEDRFNALEEGSKNMVTQAKRLATQQTARSWFGL
;
A
#
# COMPACT_ATOMS: atom_id res chain seq x y z
N MET A 1 -4.92 -70.43 15.35
CA MET A 1 -4.09 -69.65 16.29
C MET A 1 -4.34 -68.18 15.97
N PHE A 2 -5.15 -67.49 16.77
CA PHE A 2 -5.37 -66.05 16.63
C PHE A 2 -4.11 -65.32 17.12
N SER A 3 -3.39 -64.66 16.21
CA SER A 3 -2.34 -63.71 16.58
C SER A 3 -2.99 -62.65 17.48
N LYS A 4 -2.51 -62.51 18.72
CA LYS A 4 -2.90 -61.39 19.59
C LYS A 4 -2.34 -60.12 18.95
N HIS A 5 -3.14 -59.43 18.13
CA HIS A 5 -2.78 -58.10 17.65
C HIS A 5 -2.50 -57.20 18.86
N ALA A 6 -1.37 -56.49 18.83
CA ALA A 6 -1.02 -55.53 19.86
C ALA A 6 -2.13 -54.47 19.95
N THR A 7 -2.81 -54.40 21.09
CA THR A 7 -3.87 -53.42 21.33
C THR A 7 -3.22 -52.10 21.73
N TYR A 8 -3.25 -51.12 20.82
CA TYR A 8 -2.77 -49.76 21.10
C TYR A 8 -3.87 -48.95 21.79
N MET A 9 -3.48 -47.95 22.57
CA MET A 9 -4.43 -46.99 23.16
C MET A 9 -5.09 -46.17 22.05
N ASP A 10 -6.37 -45.84 22.22
CA ASP A 10 -7.05 -44.89 21.34
C ASP A 10 -6.65 -43.47 21.72
N PHE A 11 -6.10 -42.73 20.76
CA PHE A 11 -5.65 -41.36 20.94
C PHE A 11 -6.77 -40.33 20.72
N SER A 12 -7.98 -40.74 20.31
CA SER A 12 -9.04 -39.83 19.88
C SER A 12 -10.10 -39.47 20.93
N THR A 13 -9.89 -39.81 22.21
CA THR A 13 -10.95 -39.83 23.24
C THR A 13 -11.71 -38.51 23.39
N GLU A 14 -11.03 -37.37 23.45
CA GLU A 14 -11.62 -36.02 23.64
C GLU A 14 -12.12 -35.39 22.33
N LEU A 15 -12.10 -36.11 21.21
CA LEU A 15 -12.46 -35.60 19.88
C LEU A 15 -13.55 -36.43 19.20
N ARG A 16 -14.15 -37.37 19.93
CA ARG A 16 -15.23 -38.26 19.46
C ARG A 16 -16.62 -37.64 19.57
N ASP A 17 -16.80 -36.59 20.37
CA ASP A 17 -18.08 -35.90 20.49
C ASP A 17 -18.22 -34.87 19.36
N PRO A 18 -19.25 -34.95 18.49
CA PRO A 18 -19.45 -33.97 17.43
C PRO A 18 -19.66 -32.54 17.94
N ASP A 19 -20.14 -32.34 19.16
CA ASP A 19 -20.40 -31.01 19.73
C ASP A 19 -19.11 -30.24 20.08
N ASP A 20 -17.96 -30.93 20.17
CA ASP A 20 -16.65 -30.32 20.38
C ASP A 20 -16.09 -29.61 19.12
N TRP A 21 -16.75 -29.83 17.97
CA TRP A 21 -16.37 -29.32 16.67
C TRP A 21 -17.27 -28.16 16.25
N LYS A 22 -16.66 -27.07 15.81
CA LYS A 22 -17.39 -25.93 15.27
C LYS A 22 -16.58 -25.31 14.14
N VAL A 23 -16.87 -25.73 12.91
CA VAL A 23 -16.22 -25.16 11.73
C VAL A 23 -16.65 -23.71 11.56
N GLY A 24 -15.70 -22.80 11.44
CA GLY A 24 -15.96 -21.38 11.32
C GLY A 24 -14.93 -20.63 10.49
N LYS A 25 -15.36 -19.52 9.92
CA LYS A 25 -14.52 -18.54 9.23
C LYS A 25 -14.12 -17.47 10.24
N LEU A 26 -12.81 -17.30 10.45
CA LEU A 26 -12.26 -16.32 11.39
C LEU A 26 -12.10 -14.95 10.73
N ARG A 27 -11.42 -14.87 9.58
CA ARG A 27 -11.19 -13.59 8.86
C ARG A 27 -10.98 -13.82 7.37
N SER A 28 -11.29 -12.81 6.55
CA SER A 28 -10.86 -12.75 5.15
C SER A 28 -9.87 -11.62 4.95
N PHE A 29 -8.91 -11.86 4.06
CA PHE A 29 -7.96 -10.88 3.57
C PHE A 29 -8.20 -10.73 2.08
N ASP A 30 -8.59 -9.53 1.67
CA ASP A 30 -8.72 -9.20 0.25
C ASP A 30 -7.36 -8.68 -0.25
N TYR A 31 -7.01 -8.98 -1.49
CA TYR A 31 -5.86 -8.42 -2.19
C TYR A 31 -6.37 -7.83 -3.51
N PRO A 32 -6.80 -6.55 -3.52
CA PRO A 32 -7.43 -5.94 -4.67
C PRO A 32 -6.50 -5.93 -5.88
N LEU A 33 -6.93 -6.62 -6.95
CA LEU A 33 -6.24 -6.69 -8.25
C LEU A 33 -7.01 -5.93 -9.33
N ASN A 34 -8.00 -5.14 -8.96
CA ASN A 34 -8.91 -4.44 -9.86
C ASN A 34 -9.14 -2.99 -9.43
N ILE A 35 -8.08 -2.35 -8.93
CA ILE A 35 -8.12 -0.97 -8.44
C ILE A 35 -8.40 -0.03 -9.62
N THR A 36 -9.31 0.93 -9.44
CA THR A 36 -9.71 1.90 -10.46
C THR A 36 -9.62 3.35 -9.99
N ALA A 37 -9.59 3.59 -8.68
CA ALA A 37 -9.45 4.93 -8.11
C ALA A 37 -8.74 4.86 -6.76
N PHE A 38 -8.08 5.94 -6.37
CA PHE A 38 -7.39 6.02 -5.09
C PHE A 38 -7.26 7.48 -4.64
N ALA A 39 -7.26 7.71 -3.33
CA ALA A 39 -7.30 9.03 -2.72
C ALA A 39 -6.54 9.02 -1.38
N ILE A 40 -5.96 10.16 -1.02
CA ILE A 40 -5.30 10.34 0.28
C ILE A 40 -5.85 11.59 0.96
N GLU A 41 -6.07 11.51 2.27
CA GLU A 41 -6.31 12.68 3.12
C GLU A 41 -5.01 12.99 3.86
N PRO A 42 -4.34 14.11 3.54
CA PRO A 42 -2.96 14.33 3.95
C PRO A 42 -2.76 14.86 5.36
N ILE A 43 -3.82 15.30 6.05
CA ILE A 43 -3.73 15.85 7.41
C ILE A 43 -3.94 14.74 8.42
N SER A 44 -4.98 13.93 8.22
CA SER A 44 -5.28 12.73 8.98
C SER A 44 -4.43 11.54 8.54
N CYS A 45 -3.71 11.60 7.44
CA CYS A 45 -2.88 10.49 6.91
C CYS A 45 -3.65 9.18 6.75
N ILE A 46 -4.84 9.26 6.14
CA ILE A 46 -5.64 8.09 5.72
C ILE A 46 -5.62 7.95 4.20
N PHE A 47 -5.66 6.72 3.72
CA PHE A 47 -5.63 6.38 2.30
C PHE A 47 -6.87 5.56 1.93
N ALA A 48 -7.41 5.76 0.74
CA ALA A 48 -8.52 4.96 0.25
C ALA A 48 -8.29 4.50 -1.18
N ILE A 49 -8.77 3.28 -1.49
CA ILE A 49 -8.81 2.72 -2.84
C ILE A 49 -10.23 2.33 -3.19
N GLY A 50 -10.59 2.45 -4.47
CA GLY A 50 -11.84 1.99 -5.06
C GLY A 50 -11.56 0.97 -6.17
N THR A 51 -12.45 0.00 -6.33
CA THR A 51 -12.29 -1.12 -7.27
C THR A 51 -13.34 -1.09 -8.38
N SER A 52 -13.10 -1.88 -9.44
CA SER A 52 -14.02 -2.01 -10.58
C SER A 52 -15.37 -2.69 -10.24
N ASN A 53 -15.49 -3.31 -9.07
CA ASN A 53 -16.72 -3.95 -8.58
C ASN A 53 -17.41 -3.16 -7.45
N GLY A 54 -17.00 -1.92 -7.19
CA GLY A 54 -17.65 -1.03 -6.21
C GLY A 54 -17.28 -1.31 -4.75
N ALA A 55 -16.18 -2.00 -4.49
CA ALA A 55 -15.60 -2.04 -3.15
C ALA A 55 -14.69 -0.81 -2.94
N ILE A 56 -14.70 -0.28 -1.73
CA ILE A 56 -13.82 0.81 -1.31
C ILE A 56 -13.12 0.38 -0.03
N HIS A 57 -11.80 0.49 0.03
CA HIS A 57 -11.03 0.18 1.24
C HIS A 57 -10.39 1.44 1.78
N ILE A 58 -10.54 1.71 3.08
CA ILE A 58 -9.90 2.82 3.80
C ILE A 58 -8.83 2.24 4.73
N LEU A 59 -7.63 2.80 4.67
CA LEU A 59 -6.42 2.36 5.36
C LEU A 59 -5.82 3.52 6.16
N GLY A 60 -5.30 3.23 7.35
CA GLY A 60 -4.71 4.22 8.25
C GLY A 60 -3.61 3.62 9.11
N SER A 61 -3.58 3.99 10.39
CA SER A 61 -2.67 3.44 11.39
C SER A 61 -2.88 1.92 11.56
N PRO A 62 -1.99 1.21 12.29
CA PRO A 62 -2.16 -0.21 12.59
C PRO A 62 -3.59 -0.56 13.09
N GLY A 63 -4.20 -1.55 12.43
CA GLY A 63 -5.58 -1.99 12.71
C GLY A 63 -6.69 -1.15 12.06
N VAL A 64 -6.40 0.04 11.53
CA VAL A 64 -7.38 0.88 10.81
C VAL A 64 -7.49 0.42 9.37
N GLU A 65 -8.38 -0.53 9.16
CA GLU A 65 -8.74 -1.05 7.83
C GLU A 65 -10.25 -1.25 7.76
N VAL A 66 -10.90 -0.60 6.80
CA VAL A 66 -12.35 -0.74 6.60
C VAL A 66 -12.68 -0.96 5.13
N ARG A 67 -13.53 -1.96 4.88
CA ARG A 67 -14.15 -2.20 3.58
C ARG A 67 -15.58 -1.63 3.56
N LEU A 68 -15.81 -0.72 2.63
CA LEU A 68 -17.12 -0.21 2.25
C LEU A 68 -17.54 -0.82 0.91
N ALA A 69 -18.84 -0.89 0.65
CA ALA A 69 -19.39 -1.34 -0.62
C ALA A 69 -20.40 -0.32 -1.13
N LEU A 70 -20.37 -0.08 -2.45
CA LEU A 70 -21.43 0.62 -3.13
C LEU A 70 -22.74 -0.19 -3.04
N PRO A 71 -23.92 0.47 -3.06
CA PRO A 71 -25.21 -0.22 -3.10
C PRO A 71 -25.36 -1.16 -4.31
N GLU A 72 -24.78 -0.78 -5.44
CA GLU A 72 -24.68 -1.59 -6.65
C GLU A 72 -23.20 -1.89 -6.94
N PRO A 73 -22.83 -3.08 -7.44
CA PRO A 73 -21.44 -3.47 -7.69
C PRO A 73 -20.88 -2.82 -8.98
N VAL A 74 -20.87 -1.49 -9.02
CA VAL A 74 -20.43 -0.65 -10.14
C VAL A 74 -19.02 -0.14 -9.85
N GLY A 75 -18.18 -0.05 -10.87
CA GLY A 75 -16.81 0.43 -10.69
C GLY A 75 -16.73 1.86 -10.16
N VAL A 76 -15.78 2.10 -9.25
CA VAL A 76 -15.47 3.44 -8.75
C VAL A 76 -14.73 4.22 -9.84
N LYS A 77 -15.24 5.40 -10.22
CA LYS A 77 -14.64 6.28 -11.23
C LYS A 77 -13.78 7.38 -10.61
N PHE A 78 -14.30 8.07 -9.60
CA PHE A 78 -13.55 9.07 -8.82
C PHE A 78 -13.73 8.81 -7.33
N LEU A 79 -12.67 9.05 -6.56
CA LEU A 79 -12.64 8.92 -5.12
C LEU A 79 -11.88 10.11 -4.54
N GLN A 80 -12.49 10.87 -3.63
CA GLN A 80 -11.85 12.03 -3.00
C GLN A 80 -12.33 12.20 -1.55
N PHE A 81 -11.45 12.71 -0.68
CA PHE A 81 -11.79 13.09 0.68
C PHE A 81 -12.24 14.55 0.72
N ALA A 82 -13.39 14.81 1.33
CA ALA A 82 -13.85 16.17 1.63
C ALA A 82 -13.33 16.60 3.01
N THR A 83 -12.14 17.20 3.07
CA THR A 83 -11.46 17.54 4.33
C THR A 83 -12.33 18.35 5.31
N LEU A 84 -13.09 19.34 4.83
CA LEU A 84 -13.91 20.20 5.70
C LEU A 84 -15.13 19.52 6.29
N THR A 85 -15.85 18.71 5.51
CA THR A 85 -17.01 17.97 6.00
C THR A 85 -16.62 16.63 6.64
N PHE A 86 -15.36 16.22 6.48
CA PHE A 86 -14.82 14.94 6.90
C PHE A 86 -15.63 13.75 6.37
N GLN A 87 -15.81 13.76 5.06
CA GLN A 87 -16.56 12.75 4.32
C GLN A 87 -15.70 12.12 3.24
N LEU A 88 -16.01 10.87 2.90
CA LEU A 88 -15.49 10.23 1.69
C LEU A 88 -16.54 10.36 0.58
N VAL A 89 -16.10 10.85 -0.58
CA VAL A 89 -16.95 11.09 -1.74
C VAL A 89 -16.49 10.19 -2.88
N CYS A 90 -17.42 9.41 -3.43
CA CYS A 90 -17.19 8.51 -4.56
C CYS A 90 -18.15 8.86 -5.70
N LEU A 91 -17.65 8.94 -6.92
CA LEU A 91 -18.48 8.95 -8.14
C LEU A 91 -18.27 7.64 -8.87
N ASP A 92 -19.34 6.88 -9.11
CA ASP A 92 -19.27 5.61 -9.82
C ASP A 92 -19.25 5.79 -11.37
N GLN A 93 -19.06 4.69 -12.10
CA GLN A 93 -19.10 4.68 -13.57
C GLN A 93 -20.45 5.11 -14.16
N ASN A 94 -21.54 5.01 -13.39
CA ASN A 94 -22.90 5.40 -13.78
C ASN A 94 -23.24 6.86 -13.43
N SER A 95 -22.25 7.65 -12.99
CA SER A 95 -22.41 9.04 -12.54
C SER A 95 -23.35 9.19 -11.33
N VAL A 96 -23.29 8.23 -10.40
CA VAL A 96 -23.92 8.29 -9.08
C VAL A 96 -22.88 8.70 -8.03
N LEU A 97 -23.17 9.79 -7.33
CA LEU A 97 -22.34 10.33 -6.25
C LEU A 97 -22.75 9.66 -4.94
N HIS A 98 -21.83 8.96 -4.29
CA HIS A 98 -22.00 8.29 -3.00
C HIS A 98 -21.16 8.99 -1.92
N ILE A 99 -21.71 9.12 -0.71
CA ILE A 99 -21.07 9.88 0.38
C ILE A 99 -21.13 9.08 1.69
N TRP A 100 -19.99 8.99 2.39
CA TRP A 100 -19.88 8.43 3.73
C TRP A 100 -19.35 9.48 4.71
N ASP A 101 -19.92 9.51 5.90
CA ASP A 101 -19.39 10.25 7.04
C ASP A 101 -18.27 9.45 7.71
N LEU A 102 -17.10 10.07 7.86
CA LEU A 102 -15.92 9.46 8.49
C LEU A 102 -15.87 9.70 10.00
N SER A 103 -16.73 10.57 10.55
CA SER A 103 -16.73 10.92 11.98
C SER A 103 -17.44 9.90 12.88
N SER A 104 -18.13 8.93 12.29
CA SER A 104 -18.86 7.88 12.99
C SER A 104 -17.90 6.85 13.63
N TYR A 105 -18.11 6.54 14.92
CA TYR A 105 -17.35 5.50 15.64
C TYR A 105 -17.67 4.09 15.11
N GLY A 106 -16.66 3.22 15.11
CA GLY A 106 -16.73 1.83 14.69
C GLY A 106 -16.52 1.67 13.20
N ARG A 107 -17.26 2.40 12.36
CA ARG A 107 -17.10 2.41 10.90
C ARG A 107 -17.70 3.67 10.27
N PRO A 108 -17.25 4.09 9.08
CA PRO A 108 -17.87 5.16 8.32
C PRO A 108 -19.33 4.87 8.02
N LYS A 109 -20.17 5.89 8.16
CA LYS A 109 -21.63 5.79 7.96
C LYS A 109 -21.99 6.24 6.56
N TYR A 110 -22.59 5.35 5.78
CA TYR A 110 -23.16 5.71 4.48
C TYR A 110 -24.31 6.73 4.65
N MET A 111 -24.22 7.85 3.94
CA MET A 111 -25.17 8.97 4.10
C MET A 111 -26.21 9.01 2.99
N THR A 112 -25.79 9.03 1.71
CA THR A 112 -26.71 9.19 0.58
C THR A 112 -26.10 8.75 -0.75
N SER A 113 -26.95 8.66 -1.78
CA SER A 113 -26.51 8.58 -3.17
C SER A 113 -27.38 9.38 -4.11
N VAL A 114 -26.73 10.07 -5.05
CA VAL A 114 -27.37 11.05 -5.91
C VAL A 114 -26.89 10.87 -7.34
N LYS A 115 -27.82 10.58 -8.25
CA LYS A 115 -27.52 10.41 -9.67
C LYS A 115 -27.42 11.76 -10.39
N PHE A 116 -26.39 11.90 -11.22
CA PHE A 116 -26.21 13.00 -12.17
C PHE A 116 -26.29 12.49 -13.60
N ASP A 117 -26.36 13.42 -14.56
CA ASP A 117 -26.10 13.08 -15.96
C ASP A 117 -24.63 12.67 -16.13
N ARG A 118 -24.30 12.08 -17.29
CA ARG A 118 -22.95 11.57 -17.58
C ARG A 118 -21.90 12.61 -17.19
N THR A 119 -21.14 12.31 -16.14
CA THR A 119 -20.18 13.22 -15.53
C THR A 119 -18.77 12.82 -15.93
N ASN A 120 -18.01 13.78 -16.44
CA ASN A 120 -16.65 13.58 -16.92
C ASN A 120 -15.61 13.78 -15.82
N PHE A 121 -15.82 14.75 -14.92
CA PHE A 121 -14.87 15.10 -13.88
C PHE A 121 -15.56 15.51 -12.57
N LEU A 122 -14.90 15.24 -11.44
CA LEU A 122 -15.31 15.65 -10.09
C LEU A 122 -14.14 16.35 -9.40
N THR A 123 -14.38 17.52 -8.80
CA THR A 123 -13.38 18.19 -7.96
C THR A 123 -13.99 18.70 -6.66
N LEU A 124 -13.23 18.55 -5.58
CA LEU A 124 -13.55 19.04 -4.24
C LEU A 124 -12.60 20.16 -3.83
N SER A 125 -12.98 20.90 -2.78
CA SER A 125 -12.15 21.96 -2.22
C SER A 125 -11.84 21.67 -0.75
N PRO A 126 -10.61 21.91 -0.30
CA PRO A 126 -10.30 21.93 1.12
C PRO A 126 -10.80 23.21 1.82
N SER A 127 -11.36 24.16 1.08
CA SER A 127 -11.69 25.51 1.57
C SER A 127 -13.17 25.86 1.52
N HIS A 128 -14.01 25.06 0.86
CA HIS A 128 -15.46 25.19 0.86
C HIS A 128 -16.13 23.81 0.74
N THR A 129 -17.45 23.72 0.96
CA THR A 129 -18.15 22.45 1.14
C THR A 129 -18.96 21.98 -0.07
N HIS A 130 -18.88 22.69 -1.19
CA HIS A 130 -19.46 22.25 -2.45
C HIS A 130 -18.50 21.42 -3.31
N ALA A 131 -19.02 20.35 -3.90
CA ALA A 131 -18.39 19.58 -4.96
C ALA A 131 -18.77 20.16 -6.33
N PHE A 132 -17.83 20.21 -7.27
CA PHE A 132 -18.10 20.58 -8.67
C PHE A 132 -18.08 19.33 -9.57
N LEU A 133 -19.10 19.19 -10.42
CA LEU A 133 -19.26 18.08 -11.35
C LEU A 133 -19.32 18.61 -12.78
N ALA A 134 -18.36 18.22 -13.62
CA ALA A 134 -18.34 18.55 -15.03
C ALA A 134 -19.20 17.54 -15.81
N LEU A 135 -20.33 17.97 -16.36
CA LEU A 135 -21.20 17.09 -17.14
C LEU A 135 -20.69 17.00 -18.58
N ASN A 136 -20.97 15.88 -19.26
CA ASN A 136 -20.61 15.69 -20.68
C ASN A 136 -21.30 16.70 -21.61
N SER A 137 -22.36 17.38 -21.16
CA SER A 137 -22.98 18.52 -21.86
C SER A 137 -22.11 19.80 -21.85
N GLY A 138 -21.08 19.83 -21.02
CA GLY A 138 -20.26 21.01 -20.71
C GLY A 138 -20.83 21.94 -19.64
N GLU A 139 -21.99 21.61 -19.06
CA GLU A 139 -22.45 22.31 -17.85
C GLU A 139 -21.67 21.85 -16.62
N ILE A 140 -21.42 22.79 -15.70
CA ILE A 140 -20.85 22.48 -14.38
C ILE A 140 -21.97 22.57 -13.33
N LYS A 141 -22.26 21.44 -12.67
CA LYS A 141 -23.19 21.37 -11.54
C LYS A 141 -22.44 21.39 -10.23
N THR A 142 -23.12 21.81 -9.17
CA THR A 142 -22.57 21.76 -7.81
C THR A 142 -23.45 20.95 -6.87
N TYR A 143 -22.80 20.29 -5.90
CA TYR A 143 -23.46 19.53 -4.85
C TYR A 143 -22.96 20.00 -3.48
N ASP A 144 -23.89 20.34 -2.59
CA ASP A 144 -23.58 20.80 -1.24
C ASP A 144 -23.38 19.59 -0.31
N LEU A 145 -22.14 19.35 0.12
CA LEU A 145 -21.76 18.22 0.96
C LEU A 145 -22.17 18.39 2.43
N THR A 146 -22.43 19.63 2.86
CA THR A 146 -22.93 19.92 4.20
C THR A 146 -24.43 19.72 4.26
N CYS A 147 -25.16 20.26 3.27
CA CYS A 147 -26.62 20.20 3.24
C CYS A 147 -27.16 18.94 2.56
N MET A 148 -26.29 18.13 1.95
CA MET A 148 -26.62 16.89 1.24
C MET A 148 -27.68 17.08 0.14
N ARG A 149 -27.47 18.12 -0.70
CA ARG A 149 -28.40 18.47 -1.78
C ARG A 149 -27.68 18.96 -3.04
N LYS A 150 -28.32 18.77 -4.19
CA LYS A 150 -27.92 19.46 -5.43
C LYS A 150 -28.15 20.96 -5.25
N SER A 151 -27.16 21.76 -5.57
CA SER A 151 -27.29 23.21 -5.57
C SER A 151 -28.03 23.68 -6.83
N PHE A 152 -28.71 24.84 -6.74
CA PHE A 152 -29.31 25.52 -7.89
C PHE A 152 -28.28 26.22 -8.78
N TYR A 153 -27.05 26.40 -8.28
CA TYR A 153 -25.96 27.00 -9.03
C TYR A 153 -25.53 26.07 -10.18
N THR A 154 -25.40 26.64 -11.37
CA THR A 154 -24.92 25.94 -12.56
C THR A 154 -24.11 26.92 -13.39
N LEU A 155 -22.94 26.50 -13.85
CA LEU A 155 -22.24 27.20 -14.93
C LEU A 155 -22.68 26.59 -16.26
N PRO A 156 -23.09 27.42 -17.25
CA PRO A 156 -23.38 26.92 -18.58
C PRO A 156 -22.11 26.42 -19.27
N ASN A 157 -22.26 25.74 -20.41
CA ASN A 157 -21.13 25.40 -21.26
C ASN A 157 -20.50 26.69 -21.83
N MET A 158 -19.44 27.17 -21.17
CA MET A 158 -18.79 28.44 -21.50
C MET A 158 -18.00 28.37 -22.80
N TRP A 159 -17.46 27.20 -23.16
CA TRP A 159 -16.78 27.02 -24.44
C TRP A 159 -17.75 27.17 -25.61
N LYS A 160 -18.93 26.57 -25.50
CA LYS A 160 -19.99 26.74 -26.49
C LYS A 160 -20.44 28.19 -26.63
N LEU A 161 -20.53 28.94 -25.52
CA LEU A 161 -20.87 30.37 -25.57
C LEU A 161 -19.77 31.18 -26.27
N TYR A 162 -18.50 30.86 -26.00
CA TYR A 162 -17.37 31.47 -26.69
C TYR A 162 -17.39 31.20 -28.20
N GLU A 163 -17.61 29.95 -28.63
CA GLU A 163 -17.73 29.61 -30.06
C GLU A 163 -18.86 30.40 -30.73
N GLN A 164 -20.01 30.52 -30.07
CA GLN A 164 -21.15 31.30 -30.58
C GLN A 164 -20.81 32.80 -30.71
N GLU A 165 -20.06 33.35 -29.76
CA GLU A 165 -19.58 34.72 -29.82
C GLU A 165 -18.60 34.91 -31.00
N GLN A 166 -17.64 34.01 -31.18
CA GLN A 166 -16.70 34.04 -32.30
C GLN A 166 -17.39 33.91 -33.66
N LEU A 167 -18.37 33.00 -33.78
CA LEU A 167 -19.21 32.85 -34.97
C LEU A 167 -19.99 34.14 -35.27
N SER A 168 -20.55 34.78 -34.24
CA SER A 168 -21.23 36.07 -34.40
C SER A 168 -20.28 37.20 -34.80
N GLY A 169 -19.00 37.09 -34.44
CA GLY A 169 -17.91 37.96 -34.86
C GLY A 169 -17.38 37.73 -36.28
N GLY A 170 -17.93 36.74 -37.02
CA GLY A 170 -17.61 36.49 -38.42
C GLY A 170 -16.53 35.43 -38.67
N LEU A 171 -16.10 34.68 -37.65
CA LEU A 171 -15.23 33.52 -37.83
C LEU A 171 -16.03 32.32 -38.38
N PRO A 172 -15.44 31.49 -39.26
CA PRO A 172 -16.09 30.29 -39.78
C PRO A 172 -16.28 29.21 -38.70
N ASP A 173 -17.30 28.35 -38.87
CA ASP A 173 -17.55 27.21 -37.97
C ASP A 173 -16.49 26.12 -38.19
N ILE A 174 -15.42 26.18 -37.38
CA ILE A 174 -14.24 25.32 -37.48
C ILE A 174 -14.09 24.37 -36.29
N TRP A 175 -14.97 24.44 -35.29
CA TRP A 175 -14.88 23.64 -34.08
C TRP A 175 -15.73 22.36 -34.17
N SER A 176 -15.18 21.24 -33.70
CA SER A 176 -15.93 19.99 -33.61
C SER A 176 -16.85 20.01 -32.38
N PRO A 177 -17.98 19.27 -32.37
CA PRO A 177 -18.80 19.15 -31.16
C PRO A 177 -18.05 18.63 -29.93
N GLU A 178 -16.96 17.87 -30.14
CA GLU A 178 -16.11 17.34 -29.09
C GLU A 178 -15.35 18.44 -28.33
N SER A 179 -15.06 19.59 -28.97
CA SER A 179 -14.41 20.76 -28.34
C SER A 179 -15.13 21.23 -27.08
N ARG A 180 -16.45 21.01 -27.01
CA ARG A 180 -17.36 21.46 -25.96
C ARG A 180 -17.42 20.54 -24.75
N VAL A 181 -16.74 19.40 -24.80
CA VAL A 181 -16.73 18.39 -23.74
C VAL A 181 -15.73 18.82 -22.67
N PRO A 182 -16.14 18.94 -21.40
CA PRO A 182 -15.23 19.30 -20.33
C PRO A 182 -14.39 18.08 -19.95
N VAL A 183 -13.13 18.35 -19.72
CA VAL A 183 -12.08 17.37 -19.40
C VAL A 183 -11.74 17.44 -17.92
N GLU A 184 -11.48 18.64 -17.40
CA GLU A 184 -11.01 18.86 -16.04
C GLU A 184 -11.49 20.20 -15.46
N ILE A 185 -11.67 20.25 -14.14
CA ILE A 185 -11.97 21.47 -13.39
C ILE A 185 -10.88 21.67 -12.34
N VAL A 186 -10.24 22.84 -12.34
CA VAL A 186 -9.21 23.20 -11.35
C VAL A 186 -9.59 24.51 -10.67
N ILE A 187 -9.73 24.47 -9.34
CA ILE A 187 -9.98 25.67 -8.52
C ILE A 187 -8.69 26.49 -8.46
N HIS A 188 -8.77 27.81 -8.66
CA HIS A 188 -7.58 28.65 -8.59
C HIS A 188 -6.95 28.58 -7.18
N PRO A 189 -5.64 28.24 -7.06
CA PRO A 189 -5.03 27.83 -5.79
C PRO A 189 -5.05 28.90 -4.69
N ARG A 190 -5.19 30.17 -5.08
CA ARG A 190 -5.16 31.34 -4.18
C ARG A 190 -6.36 32.27 -4.26
N ASN A 191 -7.35 31.99 -5.11
CA ASN A 191 -8.51 32.87 -5.31
C ASN A 191 -9.76 32.03 -5.56
N LEU A 192 -10.56 31.81 -4.51
CA LEU A 192 -11.70 30.92 -4.56
C LEU A 192 -12.86 31.42 -5.43
N ASN A 193 -12.86 32.68 -5.90
CA ASN A 193 -13.85 33.16 -6.87
C ASN A 193 -13.54 32.73 -8.32
N LEU A 194 -12.32 32.22 -8.57
CA LEU A 194 -11.86 31.85 -9.91
C LEU A 194 -11.78 30.33 -10.07
N LEU A 195 -12.34 29.87 -11.18
CA LEU A 195 -12.41 28.45 -11.54
C LEU A 195 -11.91 28.26 -12.97
N PHE A 196 -10.90 27.40 -13.16
CA PHE A 196 -10.50 26.96 -14.50
C PHE A 196 -11.36 25.77 -14.91
N VAL A 197 -11.90 25.82 -16.12
CA VAL A 197 -12.61 24.71 -16.75
C VAL A 197 -11.91 24.41 -18.07
N ALA A 198 -11.26 23.25 -18.14
CA ALA A 198 -10.64 22.74 -19.35
C ALA A 198 -11.68 21.98 -20.16
N TYR A 199 -11.94 22.44 -21.38
CA TYR A 199 -12.71 21.75 -22.40
C TYR A 199 -11.76 21.20 -23.46
N ALA A 200 -12.16 20.19 -24.22
CA ALA A 200 -11.30 19.63 -25.26
C ALA A 200 -10.84 20.68 -26.28
N GLY A 201 -11.61 21.75 -26.52
CA GLY A 201 -11.19 22.85 -27.39
C GLY A 201 -10.20 23.84 -26.79
N GLY A 202 -10.13 23.96 -25.46
CA GLY A 202 -9.31 24.96 -24.76
C GLY A 202 -9.75 25.20 -23.32
N VAL A 203 -9.12 26.16 -22.66
CA VAL A 203 -9.34 26.44 -21.22
C VAL A 203 -10.12 27.72 -21.03
N VAL A 204 -11.10 27.73 -20.10
CA VAL A 204 -11.84 28.93 -19.69
C VAL A 204 -11.55 29.23 -18.23
N LEU A 205 -11.09 30.45 -17.93
CA LEU A 205 -11.06 30.99 -16.58
C LEU A 205 -12.39 31.66 -16.29
N SER A 206 -13.13 31.16 -15.30
CA SER A 206 -14.47 31.63 -14.95
C SER A 206 -14.50 32.36 -13.61
N ASP A 207 -15.34 33.39 -13.53
CA ASP A 207 -15.71 34.07 -12.28
C ASP A 207 -17.01 33.45 -11.73
N LEU A 208 -16.95 32.89 -10.52
CA LEU A 208 -18.10 32.21 -9.91
C LEU A 208 -19.25 33.19 -9.59
N THR A 209 -18.93 34.41 -9.16
CA THR A 209 -19.92 35.43 -8.80
C THR A 209 -20.67 35.92 -10.04
N GLN A 210 -19.93 36.21 -11.10
CA GLN A 210 -20.50 36.72 -12.36
C GLN A 210 -21.07 35.63 -13.27
N ARG A 211 -20.67 34.36 -13.05
CA ARG A 211 -21.04 33.20 -13.88
C ARG A 211 -20.66 33.39 -15.36
N LYS A 212 -19.49 33.98 -15.60
CA LYS A 212 -19.00 34.31 -16.94
C LYS A 212 -17.52 33.98 -17.09
N ALA A 213 -17.10 33.80 -18.34
CA ALA A 213 -15.70 33.70 -18.70
C ALA A 213 -15.00 35.05 -18.43
N VAL A 214 -13.91 35.01 -17.68
CA VAL A 214 -12.96 36.10 -17.52
C VAL A 214 -11.99 36.10 -18.70
N ARG A 215 -11.47 34.92 -19.05
CA ARG A 215 -10.54 34.69 -20.16
C ARG A 215 -10.75 33.31 -20.78
N VAL A 216 -10.39 33.18 -22.04
CA VAL A 216 -10.44 31.93 -22.82
C VAL A 216 -9.07 31.74 -23.48
N TYR A 217 -8.51 30.55 -23.35
CA TYR A 217 -7.19 30.16 -23.88
C TYR A 217 -7.39 29.06 -24.93
N GLU A 218 -7.12 29.38 -26.19
CA GLU A 218 -7.20 28.44 -27.32
C GLU A 218 -5.79 28.16 -27.86
N PHE A 219 -5.39 26.89 -27.90
CA PHE A 219 -4.09 26.51 -28.45
C PHE A 219 -4.20 26.24 -29.95
N ILE A 220 -3.52 27.07 -30.74
CA ILE A 220 -3.53 27.01 -32.20
C ILE A 220 -2.11 26.82 -32.70
N LEU A 221 -1.90 25.80 -33.53
CA LEU A 221 -0.67 25.57 -34.26
C LEU A 221 -0.79 26.12 -35.68
N PRO A 222 -0.02 27.16 -36.05
CA PRO A 222 0.05 27.64 -37.42
C PRO A 222 0.59 26.59 -38.40
N PRO A 223 0.29 26.72 -39.71
CA PRO A 223 0.90 25.90 -40.75
C PRO A 223 2.44 25.90 -40.67
N GLY A 224 3.06 24.74 -40.88
CA GLY A 224 4.50 24.53 -40.90
C GLY A 224 5.14 24.27 -39.53
N THR A 225 4.39 24.42 -38.43
CA THR A 225 4.91 24.13 -37.09
C THR A 225 5.00 22.62 -36.86
N PRO A 226 5.95 22.11 -36.06
CA PRO A 226 6.01 20.67 -35.80
C PRO A 226 4.88 20.19 -34.88
N GLY A 227 4.55 20.91 -33.81
CA GLY A 227 3.63 20.42 -32.76
C GLY A 227 4.17 19.16 -32.05
N GLY A 228 3.31 18.44 -31.33
CA GLY A 228 3.71 17.24 -30.59
C GLY A 228 4.09 16.04 -31.48
N LEU A 229 3.51 15.96 -32.69
CA LEU A 229 3.76 14.93 -33.70
C LEU A 229 5.04 15.18 -34.54
N GLY A 230 5.66 16.35 -34.39
CA GLY A 230 6.87 16.71 -35.13
C GLY A 230 6.62 17.06 -36.61
N TYR A 231 7.71 17.19 -37.37
CA TYR A 231 7.65 17.58 -38.79
C TYR A 231 6.96 16.56 -39.70
N GLY A 232 6.82 15.32 -39.24
CA GLY A 232 6.17 14.21 -39.95
C GLY A 232 4.65 14.24 -40.01
N ALA A 233 3.99 15.24 -39.44
CA ALA A 233 2.53 15.29 -39.42
C ALA A 233 1.94 15.46 -40.83
N ASN A 234 1.04 14.55 -41.24
CA ASN A 234 0.39 14.57 -42.57
C ASN A 234 -0.33 15.91 -42.89
N ASP A 235 -0.76 16.62 -41.86
CA ASP A 235 -1.51 17.87 -41.94
C ASP A 235 -0.66 19.10 -41.54
N ILE A 236 0.67 18.97 -41.56
CA ILE A 236 1.61 20.02 -41.11
C ILE A 236 1.41 21.37 -41.80
N LEU A 237 0.96 21.39 -43.07
CA LEU A 237 0.70 22.63 -43.82
C LEU A 237 -0.68 23.25 -43.53
N THR A 238 -1.40 22.76 -42.52
CA THR A 238 -2.71 23.26 -42.11
C THR A 238 -2.67 23.80 -40.68
N THR A 239 -3.62 24.68 -40.35
CA THR A 239 -3.80 25.14 -38.97
C THR A 239 -4.40 24.02 -38.13
N ARG A 240 -3.77 23.69 -37.00
CA ARG A 240 -4.17 22.58 -36.13
C ARG A 240 -4.57 23.08 -34.74
N ARG A 241 -5.46 22.34 -34.07
CA ARG A 241 -5.97 22.61 -32.71
C ARG A 241 -5.91 21.34 -31.87
N PRO A 242 -4.73 21.00 -31.32
CA PRO A 242 -4.59 19.81 -30.51
C PRO A 242 -5.55 19.83 -29.31
N PRO A 243 -6.45 18.84 -29.16
CA PRO A 243 -7.39 18.81 -28.06
C PRO A 243 -6.71 18.84 -26.70
N VAL A 244 -7.29 19.57 -25.75
CA VAL A 244 -6.84 19.58 -24.35
C VAL A 244 -7.19 18.26 -23.67
N THR A 245 -6.25 17.72 -22.90
CA THR A 245 -6.40 16.42 -22.20
C THR A 245 -6.09 16.50 -20.70
N ALA A 246 -5.30 17.47 -20.25
CA ALA A 246 -4.97 17.66 -18.83
C ALA A 246 -4.58 19.11 -18.53
N MET A 247 -4.69 19.55 -17.26
CA MET A 247 -4.26 20.87 -16.83
C MET A 247 -3.68 20.87 -15.41
N ALA A 248 -2.65 21.68 -15.17
CA ALA A 248 -2.16 21.96 -13.82
C ALA A 248 -1.78 23.43 -13.66
N ILE A 249 -2.00 24.00 -12.47
CA ILE A 249 -1.76 25.42 -12.18
C ILE A 249 -0.50 25.55 -11.33
N HIS A 250 0.38 26.49 -11.68
CA HIS A 250 1.53 26.81 -10.83
C HIS A 250 1.06 27.28 -9.44
N PRO A 251 1.71 26.89 -8.33
CA PRO A 251 1.27 27.25 -6.97
C PRO A 251 1.11 28.76 -6.70
N ALA A 252 1.81 29.62 -7.45
CA ALA A 252 1.62 31.08 -7.38
C ALA A 252 0.26 31.55 -7.94
N GLY A 253 -0.38 30.76 -8.81
CA GLY A 253 -1.66 31.09 -9.46
C GLY A 253 -1.56 32.00 -10.69
N HIS A 254 -0.36 32.41 -11.10
CA HIS A 254 -0.18 33.37 -12.21
C HIS A 254 0.05 32.74 -13.58
N PHE A 255 0.37 31.46 -13.63
CA PHE A 255 0.55 30.70 -14.87
C PHE A 255 0.20 29.23 -14.64
N PHE A 256 -0.01 28.51 -15.73
CA PHE A 256 -0.47 27.13 -15.73
C PHE A 256 0.06 26.38 -16.96
N VAL A 257 -0.09 25.06 -16.96
CA VAL A 257 0.28 24.19 -18.07
C VAL A 257 -0.94 23.40 -18.53
N VAL A 258 -1.04 23.19 -19.84
CA VAL A 258 -2.09 22.42 -20.50
C VAL A 258 -1.41 21.30 -21.30
N GLY A 259 -1.87 20.08 -21.09
CA GLY A 259 -1.48 18.91 -21.87
C GLY A 259 -2.45 18.68 -23.03
N HIS A 260 -1.92 18.20 -24.15
CA HIS A 260 -2.68 18.00 -25.38
C HIS A 260 -2.63 16.55 -25.90
N ALA A 261 -3.58 16.22 -26.77
CA ALA A 261 -3.71 14.89 -27.36
C ALA A 261 -2.56 14.50 -28.32
N ASP A 262 -1.81 15.48 -28.83
CA ASP A 262 -0.60 15.25 -29.64
C ASP A 262 0.67 15.03 -28.80
N GLY A 263 0.53 15.00 -27.46
CA GLY A 263 1.66 14.84 -26.53
C GLY A 263 2.45 16.13 -26.28
N SER A 264 1.95 17.28 -26.72
CA SER A 264 2.55 18.59 -26.39
C SER A 264 2.02 19.16 -25.06
N LEU A 265 2.84 20.02 -24.45
CA LEU A 265 2.58 20.79 -23.24
C LEU A 265 2.68 22.28 -23.57
N SER A 266 1.62 23.05 -23.33
CA SER A 266 1.61 24.50 -23.50
C SER A 266 1.52 25.20 -22.14
N PHE A 267 2.46 26.11 -21.87
CA PHE A 267 2.54 26.90 -20.64
C PHE A 267 1.97 28.28 -20.90
N TRP A 268 1.07 28.77 -20.05
CA TRP A 268 0.31 30.01 -20.26
C TRP A 268 0.41 30.92 -19.05
N ALA A 269 0.55 32.22 -19.29
CA ALA A 269 0.32 33.21 -18.25
C ALA A 269 -1.18 33.51 -18.16
N VAL A 270 -1.71 33.63 -16.94
CA VAL A 270 -3.13 33.92 -16.71
C VAL A 270 -3.54 35.26 -17.33
N GLU A 271 -2.63 36.23 -17.41
CA GLU A 271 -2.88 37.55 -17.96
C GLU A 271 -2.66 37.66 -19.48
N ASP A 272 -2.16 36.61 -20.14
CA ASP A 272 -1.83 36.62 -21.58
C ASP A 272 -2.53 35.44 -22.29
N PRO A 273 -3.82 35.60 -22.66
CA PRO A 273 -4.60 34.53 -23.29
C PRO A 273 -4.29 34.32 -24.78
N ASP A 274 -3.58 35.24 -25.42
CA ASP A 274 -3.38 35.23 -26.87
C ASP A 274 -2.23 34.29 -27.29
N GLN A 275 -1.24 34.09 -26.42
CA GLN A 275 -0.04 33.30 -26.75
C GLN A 275 0.57 32.57 -25.55
N PRO A 276 0.94 31.28 -25.70
CA PRO A 276 1.61 30.54 -24.65
C PRO A 276 3.01 31.13 -24.39
N LEU A 277 3.49 31.01 -23.16
CA LEU A 277 4.87 31.30 -22.76
C LEU A 277 5.85 30.35 -23.47
N LEU A 278 5.56 29.05 -23.41
CA LEU A 278 6.37 27.95 -23.93
C LEU A 278 5.44 26.86 -24.45
N VAL A 279 5.79 26.22 -25.56
CA VAL A 279 5.20 24.93 -25.94
C VAL A 279 6.32 23.92 -26.14
N ARG A 280 6.21 22.73 -25.54
CA ARG A 280 7.23 21.67 -25.61
C ARG A 280 6.61 20.28 -25.67
N THR A 281 7.36 19.30 -26.15
CA THR A 281 7.19 17.90 -25.76
C THR A 281 8.09 17.59 -24.56
N LEU A 282 8.18 16.32 -24.14
CA LEU A 282 9.15 15.91 -23.12
C LEU A 282 10.60 16.19 -23.56
N ASP A 283 10.88 16.08 -24.86
CA ASP A 283 12.19 16.09 -25.49
C ASP A 283 12.53 17.34 -26.32
N ILE A 284 11.53 18.08 -26.83
CA ILE A 284 11.74 19.20 -27.77
C ILE A 284 11.04 20.46 -27.26
N LEU A 285 11.74 21.60 -27.29
CA LEU A 285 11.18 22.92 -26.94
C LEU A 285 10.69 23.68 -28.17
N ASP A 286 9.81 24.65 -27.94
CA ASP A 286 9.31 25.60 -28.94
C ASP A 286 8.67 24.93 -30.18
N VAL A 287 7.94 23.83 -29.95
CA VAL A 287 7.29 23.05 -31.02
C VAL A 287 6.15 23.79 -31.72
N ASN A 288 5.76 24.96 -31.21
CA ASN A 288 4.82 25.88 -31.83
C ASN A 288 5.49 26.90 -32.77
N VAL A 289 6.80 26.83 -32.97
CA VAL A 289 7.58 27.73 -33.85
C VAL A 289 8.06 26.95 -35.08
N VAL A 290 8.02 27.59 -36.25
CA VAL A 290 8.47 27.00 -37.51
C VAL A 290 9.99 27.15 -37.65
N ASP A 291 10.72 26.03 -37.60
CA ASP A 291 12.07 25.91 -38.16
C ASP A 291 11.96 25.62 -39.67
N THR A 292 12.31 26.61 -40.50
CA THR A 292 12.18 26.53 -41.96
C THR A 292 13.12 25.49 -42.57
N GLU A 293 14.32 25.32 -42.01
CA GLU A 293 15.32 24.38 -42.54
C GLU A 293 14.84 22.94 -42.36
N LYS A 294 14.38 22.60 -41.14
CA LYS A 294 13.84 21.26 -40.84
C LYS A 294 12.54 20.96 -41.58
N LEU A 295 11.69 21.98 -41.77
CA LEU A 295 10.46 21.83 -42.55
C LEU A 295 10.77 21.53 -44.02
N ASP A 296 11.70 22.27 -44.62
CA ASP A 296 12.11 22.05 -46.02
C ASP A 296 12.75 20.66 -46.17
N GLU A 297 13.69 20.28 -45.30
CA GLU A 297 14.31 18.94 -45.28
C GLU A 297 13.25 17.83 -45.27
N HIS A 298 12.22 17.96 -44.42
CA HIS A 298 11.16 16.98 -44.33
C HIS A 298 10.30 16.92 -45.59
N LEU A 299 9.89 18.07 -46.13
CA LEU A 299 9.11 18.16 -47.37
C LEU A 299 9.88 17.64 -48.60
N PHE A 300 11.20 17.74 -48.60
CA PHE A 300 12.06 17.12 -49.62
C PHE A 300 12.18 15.59 -49.42
N GLN A 301 12.32 15.11 -48.18
CA GLN A 301 12.41 13.67 -47.87
C GLN A 301 11.10 12.91 -48.15
N GLU A 302 9.93 13.51 -47.92
CA GLU A 302 8.63 12.91 -48.29
C GLU A 302 8.49 12.65 -49.79
N ARG A 303 9.16 13.45 -50.64
CA ARG A 303 9.17 13.24 -52.09
C ARG A 303 9.99 12.03 -52.52
N GLU A 304 10.87 11.51 -51.65
CA GLU A 304 11.77 10.37 -51.94
C GLU A 304 11.43 9.08 -51.16
N LYS A 305 10.56 9.10 -50.15
CA LYS A 305 10.27 7.91 -49.30
C LYS A 305 9.12 7.02 -49.79
N ASN A 306 9.31 5.72 -49.64
CA ASN A 306 8.24 4.70 -49.66
C ASN A 306 7.36 4.83 -48.39
N PRO A 307 6.04 4.57 -48.46
CA PRO A 307 5.05 4.88 -47.40
C PRO A 307 5.09 3.94 -46.16
N ARG A 308 6.28 3.48 -45.72
CA ARG A 308 6.43 2.47 -44.65
C ARG A 308 7.30 2.88 -43.46
N ASP A 309 7.80 4.11 -43.38
CA ASP A 309 8.42 4.60 -42.15
C ASP A 309 7.30 4.96 -41.15
N PRO A 310 7.29 4.39 -39.93
CA PRO A 310 6.27 4.72 -38.94
C PRO A 310 6.42 6.18 -38.51
N LEU A 311 5.29 6.90 -38.48
CA LEU A 311 5.18 8.23 -37.89
C LEU A 311 5.70 8.20 -36.44
N HIS A 312 6.23 9.33 -35.97
CA HIS A 312 6.52 9.53 -34.54
C HIS A 312 5.20 9.63 -33.76
N ASP A 313 4.52 8.51 -33.57
CA ASP A 313 3.30 8.45 -32.78
C ASP A 313 3.66 8.61 -31.30
N ARG A 314 3.09 9.64 -30.67
CA ARG A 314 3.30 9.99 -29.27
C ARG A 314 2.01 9.80 -28.50
N GLU A 315 2.14 9.37 -27.25
CA GLU A 315 1.00 9.31 -26.35
C GLU A 315 0.45 10.71 -26.05
N PRO A 316 -0.88 10.87 -25.94
CA PRO A 316 -1.49 12.05 -25.32
C PRO A 316 -0.89 12.36 -23.95
N ILE A 317 -0.95 13.62 -23.52
CA ILE A 317 -0.71 13.94 -22.10
C ILE A 317 -1.96 13.54 -21.30
N PHE A 318 -1.89 12.48 -20.50
CA PHE A 318 -3.07 11.96 -19.79
C PHE A 318 -3.36 12.71 -18.48
N LYS A 319 -2.32 13.15 -17.75
CA LYS A 319 -2.48 13.81 -16.45
C LYS A 319 -1.24 14.63 -16.08
N THR A 320 -1.45 15.80 -15.47
CA THR A 320 -0.38 16.67 -14.96
C THR A 320 -0.64 17.09 -13.51
N SER A 321 0.42 17.32 -12.75
CA SER A 321 0.33 17.77 -11.35
C SER A 321 1.53 18.64 -11.00
N TRP A 322 1.27 19.88 -10.58
CA TRP A 322 2.31 20.86 -10.28
C TRP A 322 2.47 21.03 -8.78
N SER A 323 3.62 20.65 -8.25
CA SER A 323 3.91 20.63 -6.82
C SER A 323 4.74 21.82 -6.37
N ALA A 324 4.44 22.31 -5.17
CA ALA A 324 5.25 23.28 -4.42
C ALA A 324 5.88 22.60 -3.20
N TYR A 325 6.94 23.21 -2.66
CA TYR A 325 7.69 22.70 -1.51
C TYR A 325 7.86 23.77 -0.44
N THR A 326 8.14 23.35 0.80
CA THR A 326 8.40 24.27 1.93
C THR A 326 9.81 24.85 1.94
N ASN A 327 10.56 24.72 0.84
CA ASN A 327 11.96 25.13 0.71
C ASN A 327 12.14 26.66 0.59
N SER A 328 11.06 27.44 0.63
CA SER A 328 11.13 28.89 0.63
C SER A 328 10.13 29.57 1.55
N SER A 329 10.52 30.74 2.07
CA SER A 329 9.69 31.61 2.90
C SER A 329 8.79 32.55 2.08
N ASP A 330 9.14 32.83 0.83
CA ASP A 330 8.27 33.61 -0.06
C ASP A 330 7.22 32.67 -0.68
N PRO A 331 5.90 32.98 -0.57
CA PRO A 331 4.83 32.13 -1.06
C PRO A 331 4.80 31.94 -2.59
N ARG A 332 5.59 32.71 -3.35
CA ARG A 332 5.84 32.55 -4.80
C ARG A 332 7.08 31.72 -5.09
N SER A 333 7.97 31.64 -4.10
CA SER A 333 9.34 31.15 -4.21
C SER A 333 9.44 29.68 -3.82
N GLY A 334 10.45 29.03 -4.38
CA GLY A 334 10.72 27.62 -4.22
C GLY A 334 10.86 26.98 -5.58
N GLU A 335 11.78 26.03 -5.70
CA GLU A 335 11.76 25.13 -6.84
C GLU A 335 10.40 24.41 -6.87
N THR A 336 9.88 24.13 -8.06
CA THR A 336 8.63 23.39 -8.23
C THR A 336 8.86 22.17 -9.10
N THR A 337 7.93 21.23 -9.10
CA THR A 337 8.01 20.07 -9.99
C THR A 337 6.69 19.86 -10.71
N LEU A 338 6.77 19.33 -11.93
CA LEU A 338 5.61 18.92 -12.71
C LEU A 338 5.71 17.43 -13.02
N ALA A 339 4.80 16.64 -12.44
CA ALA A 339 4.61 15.24 -12.79
C ALA A 339 3.72 15.13 -14.03
N ILE A 340 4.11 14.29 -14.99
CA ILE A 340 3.49 14.18 -16.32
C ILE A 340 3.32 12.69 -16.66
N LEU A 341 2.07 12.27 -16.80
CA LEU A 341 1.70 10.97 -17.36
C LEU A 341 1.37 11.12 -18.85
N GLY A 342 1.97 10.27 -19.69
CA GLY A 342 1.84 10.32 -21.15
C GLY A 342 2.91 11.20 -21.82
N GLY A 343 2.76 11.46 -23.13
CA GLY A 343 3.76 12.19 -23.92
C GLY A 343 4.98 11.36 -24.33
N LEU A 344 5.01 10.06 -24.00
CA LEU A 344 6.06 9.13 -24.38
C LEU A 344 5.94 8.74 -25.85
N GLN A 345 7.06 8.36 -26.45
CA GLN A 345 7.05 7.80 -27.80
C GLN A 345 6.47 6.39 -27.78
N THR A 346 5.67 6.04 -28.79
CA THR A 346 5.03 4.72 -28.89
C THR A 346 6.08 3.61 -28.86
N GLY A 347 5.89 2.61 -27.99
CA GLY A 347 6.83 1.50 -27.79
C GLY A 347 7.97 1.79 -26.81
N GLY A 348 7.98 2.97 -26.17
CA GLY A 348 8.88 3.28 -25.06
C GLY A 348 8.64 2.42 -23.81
N THR A 349 9.57 2.47 -22.86
CA THR A 349 9.40 1.80 -21.56
C THR A 349 8.27 2.47 -20.77
N PRO A 350 7.42 1.69 -20.09
CA PRO A 350 6.34 2.27 -19.29
C PRO A 350 6.90 3.02 -18.09
N GLY A 351 6.26 4.13 -17.76
CA GLY A 351 6.68 4.97 -16.65
C GLY A 351 6.04 6.35 -16.65
N LEU A 352 6.63 7.25 -15.87
CA LEU A 352 6.14 8.62 -15.67
C LEU A 352 7.31 9.61 -15.59
N SER A 353 7.17 10.77 -16.24
CA SER A 353 8.18 11.82 -16.23
C SER A 353 7.90 12.89 -15.16
N VAL A 354 8.96 13.38 -14.52
CA VAL A 354 8.89 14.54 -13.62
C VAL A 354 9.93 15.58 -14.05
N LEU A 355 9.49 16.83 -14.19
CA LEU A 355 10.35 17.98 -14.49
C LEU A 355 10.51 18.83 -13.24
N SER A 356 11.72 19.30 -12.93
CA SER A 356 11.94 20.34 -11.92
C SER A 356 12.08 21.72 -12.56
N PHE A 357 11.60 22.76 -11.88
CA PHE A 357 11.57 24.14 -12.35
C PHE A 357 12.16 25.09 -11.30
N PRO A 358 12.85 26.16 -11.71
CA PRO A 358 13.37 27.16 -10.78
C PRO A 358 12.25 27.99 -10.16
N ALA A 359 12.55 28.64 -9.04
CA ALA A 359 11.62 29.53 -8.35
C ALA A 359 11.20 30.73 -9.22
N PHE A 360 9.90 31.05 -9.18
CA PHE A 360 9.37 32.24 -9.84
C PHE A 360 9.45 33.48 -8.92
N ASN A 361 10.60 34.14 -8.92
CA ASN A 361 10.86 35.35 -8.14
C ASN A 361 11.39 36.49 -9.03
N PRO A 362 10.53 37.13 -9.84
CA PRO A 362 10.97 38.24 -10.68
C PRO A 362 11.47 39.40 -9.83
N SER A 363 12.54 40.06 -10.27
CA SER A 363 13.01 41.31 -9.67
C SER A 363 12.04 42.46 -9.93
N GLU A 364 12.22 43.58 -9.24
CA GLU A 364 11.40 44.78 -9.47
C GLU A 364 11.52 45.25 -10.93
N SER A 365 10.39 45.54 -11.57
CA SER A 365 10.40 45.89 -12.98
C SER A 365 11.11 47.23 -13.21
N PRO A 366 12.07 47.32 -14.15
CA PRO A 366 12.86 48.53 -14.38
C PRO A 366 12.07 49.69 -15.01
N ILE A 367 10.81 49.48 -15.42
CA ILE A 367 9.96 50.48 -16.06
C ILE A 367 8.63 50.57 -15.30
N ALA A 368 8.28 51.77 -14.83
CA ALA A 368 6.93 52.05 -14.33
C ALA A 368 5.94 51.89 -15.49
N SER A 369 5.21 50.77 -15.51
CA SER A 369 4.17 50.54 -16.51
C SER A 369 2.98 51.47 -16.23
N ALA A 370 2.38 52.00 -17.28
CA ALA A 370 1.18 52.81 -17.16
C ALA A 370 0.03 51.97 -16.55
N PRO A 371 -0.76 52.51 -15.61
CA PRO A 371 -1.76 51.76 -14.84
C PRO A 371 -2.93 51.16 -15.65
N ASP A 372 -3.04 51.46 -16.96
CA ASP A 372 -4.16 51.04 -17.82
C ASP A 372 -3.80 49.94 -18.85
N SER A 373 -2.59 49.38 -18.80
CA SER A 373 -2.18 48.27 -19.68
C SER A 373 -2.78 46.94 -19.21
N ARG A 374 -3.87 46.47 -19.85
CA ARG A 374 -4.46 45.13 -19.64
C ARG A 374 -3.58 43.95 -20.12
N THR A 375 -2.38 44.23 -20.62
CA THR A 375 -1.47 43.26 -21.24
C THR A 375 -0.25 42.98 -20.35
N LEU A 376 0.17 41.72 -20.25
CA LEU A 376 1.35 41.28 -19.49
C LEU A 376 2.62 42.01 -19.98
N SER A 377 3.45 42.51 -19.04
CA SER A 377 4.65 43.26 -19.44
C SER A 377 5.69 42.32 -20.07
N PRO A 378 6.45 42.78 -21.08
CA PRO A 378 7.50 41.97 -21.70
C PRO A 378 8.54 41.45 -20.69
N PHE A 379 8.84 42.25 -19.66
CA PHE A 379 9.74 41.86 -18.58
C PHE A 379 9.18 40.67 -17.78
N LEU A 380 7.94 40.77 -17.29
CA LEU A 380 7.32 39.68 -16.53
C LEU A 380 7.11 38.43 -17.38
N ARG A 381 6.74 38.58 -18.66
CA ARG A 381 6.63 37.46 -19.61
C ARG A 381 7.97 36.73 -19.76
N THR A 382 9.08 37.46 -19.82
CA THR A 382 10.43 36.89 -19.90
C THR A 382 10.81 36.14 -18.61
N GLU A 383 10.53 36.70 -17.44
CA GLU A 383 10.80 36.04 -16.16
C GLU A 383 9.93 34.78 -15.96
N MET A 384 8.65 34.84 -16.34
CA MET A 384 7.77 33.67 -16.35
C MET A 384 8.30 32.59 -17.30
N ARG A 385 8.76 32.96 -18.51
CA ARG A 385 9.35 32.02 -19.47
C ARG A 385 10.59 31.32 -18.91
N LYS A 386 11.45 32.03 -18.19
CA LYS A 386 12.61 31.45 -17.51
C LYS A 386 12.18 30.45 -16.43
N SER A 387 11.12 30.75 -15.69
CA SER A 387 10.62 29.87 -14.62
C SER A 387 10.02 28.53 -15.10
N VAL A 388 9.66 28.43 -16.39
CA VAL A 388 9.13 27.20 -16.99
C VAL A 388 10.15 26.46 -17.86
N ASN A 389 11.43 26.82 -17.75
CA ASN A 389 12.52 26.02 -18.32
C ASN A 389 12.97 24.98 -17.29
N SER A 390 12.85 23.69 -17.64
CA SER A 390 13.14 22.60 -16.70
C SER A 390 14.63 22.53 -16.37
N MET A 391 14.97 22.36 -15.10
CA MET A 391 16.35 22.21 -14.61
C MET A 391 16.82 20.76 -14.67
N LYS A 392 15.99 19.83 -14.17
CA LYS A 392 16.24 18.38 -14.17
C LYS A 392 15.01 17.64 -14.66
N ILE A 393 15.22 16.45 -15.19
CA ILE A 393 14.18 15.54 -15.65
C ILE A 393 14.48 14.18 -15.05
N TYR A 394 13.50 13.58 -14.40
CA TYR A 394 13.60 12.22 -13.88
C TYR A 394 12.48 11.37 -14.47
N PHE A 395 12.76 10.11 -14.77
CA PHE A 395 11.80 9.16 -15.31
C PHE A 395 11.63 7.96 -14.38
N TYR A 396 10.44 7.81 -13.78
CA TYR A 396 10.11 6.66 -12.96
C TYR A 396 9.77 5.48 -13.87
N HIS A 397 10.62 4.46 -13.85
CA HIS A 397 10.36 3.20 -14.53
C HIS A 397 9.40 2.32 -13.72
N THR A 398 8.39 1.76 -14.38
CA THR A 398 7.42 0.84 -13.76
C THR A 398 7.42 -0.52 -14.45
N ARG A 399 6.88 -1.55 -13.79
CA ARG A 399 6.80 -2.91 -14.36
C ARG A 399 5.72 -3.04 -15.44
N GLY A 400 4.66 -2.27 -15.31
CA GLY A 400 3.53 -2.22 -16.25
C GLY A 400 3.17 -0.78 -16.61
N VAL A 401 2.25 -0.62 -17.55
CA VAL A 401 1.74 0.68 -18.03
C VAL A 401 1.04 1.40 -16.89
N VAL A 402 1.45 2.64 -16.64
CA VAL A 402 0.84 3.50 -15.63
C VAL A 402 -0.50 4.01 -16.16
N GLN A 403 -1.59 3.66 -15.46
CA GLN A 403 -2.95 4.05 -15.82
C GLN A 403 -3.38 5.35 -15.15
N ASP A 404 -2.90 5.59 -13.92
CA ASP A 404 -3.12 6.83 -13.16
C ASP A 404 -2.05 6.97 -12.05
N TYR A 405 -1.89 8.16 -11.48
CA TYR A 405 -1.02 8.40 -10.32
C TYR A 405 -1.65 9.36 -9.30
N LEU A 406 -1.15 9.31 -8.07
CA LEU A 406 -1.51 10.23 -6.98
C LEU A 406 -0.24 10.67 -6.27
N LEU A 407 -0.06 11.98 -6.12
CA LEU A 407 0.95 12.53 -5.22
C LEU A 407 0.40 12.51 -3.78
N ALA A 408 1.25 12.13 -2.83
CA ALA A 408 0.90 12.04 -1.41
C ALA A 408 1.52 13.20 -0.62
N PRO A 409 0.80 14.33 -0.45
CA PRO A 409 1.25 15.45 0.36
C PRO A 409 1.29 15.10 1.84
N TRP A 410 2.15 15.81 2.56
CA TRP A 410 2.25 15.75 4.01
C TRP A 410 1.64 17.04 4.58
N GLN A 411 0.63 16.93 5.45
CA GLN A 411 0.03 18.03 6.24
C GLN A 411 -0.86 19.07 5.53
N SER A 412 -0.90 19.12 4.20
CA SER A 412 -1.71 20.13 3.48
C SER A 412 -2.47 19.56 2.28
N PRO A 413 -3.80 19.77 2.18
CA PRO A 413 -4.61 19.38 1.03
C PRO A 413 -4.68 20.45 -0.07
N HIS A 414 -4.00 21.59 0.10
CA HIS A 414 -4.06 22.71 -0.84
C HIS A 414 -3.34 22.40 -2.16
N PHE A 415 -3.52 23.29 -3.15
CA PHE A 415 -2.93 23.18 -4.49
C PHE A 415 -3.31 21.87 -5.20
N SER A 416 -4.58 21.47 -5.11
CA SER A 416 -5.06 20.18 -5.65
C SER A 416 -4.38 18.96 -5.05
N GLY A 417 -3.93 19.05 -3.79
CA GLY A 417 -3.28 17.94 -3.08
C GLY A 417 -1.84 17.68 -3.55
N THR A 418 -1.11 18.72 -3.96
CA THR A 418 0.29 18.58 -4.44
C THR A 418 1.28 19.45 -3.66
N PHE A 419 0.92 19.88 -2.45
CA PHE A 419 1.81 20.65 -1.59
C PHE A 419 2.73 19.75 -0.76
N ASP A 420 4.04 19.89 -0.96
CA ASP A 420 5.09 19.13 -0.28
C ASP A 420 4.84 17.59 -0.30
N PRO A 421 4.63 16.98 -1.48
CA PRO A 421 4.46 15.54 -1.61
C PRO A 421 5.73 14.78 -1.25
N ILE A 422 5.55 13.73 -0.46
CA ILE A 422 6.62 12.85 0.02
C ILE A 422 6.66 11.51 -0.71
N ALA A 423 5.59 11.18 -1.44
CA ALA A 423 5.47 9.96 -2.22
C ALA A 423 4.65 10.17 -3.49
N ILE A 424 4.91 9.31 -4.48
CA ILE A 424 4.08 9.14 -5.67
C ILE A 424 3.56 7.70 -5.69
N LEU A 425 2.24 7.55 -5.79
CA LEU A 425 1.57 6.27 -5.96
C LEU A 425 1.16 6.12 -7.42
N MET A 426 1.44 4.98 -8.04
CA MET A 426 1.15 4.70 -9.44
C MET A 426 0.26 3.46 -9.54
N LEU A 427 -0.85 3.60 -10.28
CA LEU A 427 -1.71 2.48 -10.67
C LEU A 427 -1.14 1.85 -11.92
N THR A 428 -0.61 0.64 -11.81
CA THR A 428 0.01 -0.10 -12.92
C THR A 428 -0.88 -1.26 -13.34
N ASP A 429 -0.93 -1.52 -14.65
CA ASP A 429 -1.46 -2.78 -15.14
C ASP A 429 -0.48 -3.94 -14.89
N SER A 430 -1.00 -5.15 -14.85
CA SER A 430 -0.24 -6.37 -14.66
C SER A 430 -0.96 -7.55 -15.33
N ARG A 431 -0.41 -8.76 -15.18
CA ARG A 431 -0.88 -9.96 -15.88
C ARG A 431 -2.37 -10.23 -15.65
N GLY A 432 -3.09 -10.55 -16.72
CA GLY A 432 -4.49 -10.96 -16.64
C GLY A 432 -5.48 -9.82 -16.41
N ASP A 433 -5.20 -8.62 -16.94
CA ASP A 433 -6.02 -7.39 -16.78
C ASP A 433 -6.18 -6.95 -15.31
N THR A 434 -5.17 -7.26 -14.50
CA THR A 434 -5.10 -6.82 -13.11
C THR A 434 -4.53 -5.41 -13.02
N ARG A 435 -4.97 -4.64 -12.04
CA ARG A 435 -4.52 -3.28 -11.75
C ARG A 435 -4.14 -3.17 -10.28
N THR A 436 -2.88 -2.80 -10.03
CA THR A 436 -2.26 -2.78 -8.70
C THR A 436 -1.54 -1.47 -8.44
N LEU A 437 -1.16 -1.22 -7.18
CA LEU A 437 -0.47 0.02 -6.81
C LEU A 437 1.01 -0.22 -6.52
N GLU A 438 1.83 0.71 -7.00
CA GLU A 438 3.23 0.88 -6.65
C GLU A 438 3.41 2.24 -5.96
N ALA A 439 4.35 2.38 -5.04
CA ALA A 439 4.65 3.65 -4.38
C ALA A 439 6.15 3.90 -4.33
N TYR A 440 6.55 5.14 -4.56
CA TYR A 440 7.94 5.58 -4.58
C TYR A 440 8.12 6.87 -3.82
N GLN A 441 9.34 7.11 -3.32
CA GLN A 441 9.72 8.40 -2.77
C GLN A 441 9.54 9.52 -3.80
N PHE A 442 9.04 10.66 -3.34
CA PHE A 442 8.85 11.86 -4.14
C PHE A 442 9.22 13.11 -3.30
N PRO A 443 9.78 14.18 -3.88
CA PRO A 443 10.34 14.25 -5.24
C PRO A 443 11.50 13.24 -5.41
N PRO A 444 11.93 12.97 -6.65
CA PRO A 444 13.14 12.19 -6.89
C PRO A 444 14.30 12.71 -6.04
N PRO A 445 15.06 11.84 -5.33
CA PRO A 445 16.20 12.26 -4.53
C PRO A 445 17.21 13.11 -5.32
N GLU A 446 17.40 12.79 -6.60
CA GLU A 446 18.21 13.57 -7.55
C GLU A 446 17.85 15.06 -7.62
N PHE A 447 16.61 15.43 -7.31
CA PHE A 447 16.17 16.83 -7.34
C PHE A 447 16.59 17.61 -6.10
N SER A 448 16.93 16.91 -5.01
CA SER A 448 17.45 17.57 -3.81
C SER A 448 18.84 18.15 -4.07
N PRO A 449 19.17 19.33 -3.52
CA PRO A 449 20.53 19.84 -3.59
C PRO A 449 21.49 18.89 -2.86
N PRO A 450 22.74 18.72 -3.31
CA PRO A 450 23.74 17.83 -2.69
C PRO A 450 24.09 18.14 -1.21
N HIS A 451 23.52 19.20 -0.63
CA HIS A 451 23.80 19.65 0.73
C HIS A 451 22.58 20.32 1.36
N ALA A 452 21.63 19.52 1.85
CA ALA A 452 20.69 19.95 2.88
C ALA A 452 20.12 18.71 3.59
N SER A 453 20.99 17.93 4.26
CA SER A 453 20.49 17.12 5.34
C SER A 453 19.80 18.07 6.32
N LYS A 454 18.56 17.74 6.69
CA LYS A 454 17.89 18.35 7.83
C LYS A 454 18.78 18.07 9.05
N THR A 455 19.72 18.97 9.35
CA THR A 455 20.08 19.25 10.73
C THR A 455 18.78 19.73 11.35
N THR A 456 18.01 18.80 11.90
CA THR A 456 17.19 19.10 13.06
C THR A 456 18.14 19.85 13.98
N THR A 457 17.93 21.16 14.07
CA THR A 457 18.51 22.00 15.09
C THR A 457 17.78 21.58 16.36
N SER A 458 18.10 20.37 16.84
CA SER A 458 18.12 20.11 18.26
C SER A 458 19.06 21.19 18.78
N GLU A 459 18.48 22.19 19.43
CA GLU A 459 19.22 23.16 20.21
C GLU A 459 20.33 22.39 20.91
N VAL A 460 21.58 22.73 20.59
CA VAL A 460 22.74 22.21 21.31
C VAL A 460 22.62 22.76 22.72
N SER A 461 21.89 22.05 23.57
CA SER A 461 22.17 22.03 24.99
C SER A 461 23.64 21.69 25.08
N LYS A 462 24.43 22.59 25.68
CA LYS A 462 25.84 22.36 26.01
C LYS A 462 25.94 21.07 26.82
N SER A 463 26.13 19.94 26.16
CA SER A 463 26.47 18.67 26.79
C SER A 463 27.96 18.44 26.57
N ASP A 464 28.69 18.27 27.68
CA ASP A 464 30.07 17.78 27.74
C ASP A 464 30.18 16.35 27.15
N GLY A 465 30.05 16.23 25.82
CA GLY A 465 30.25 14.99 25.09
C GLY A 465 31.70 14.84 24.62
N ASP A 466 32.24 13.63 24.74
CA ASP A 466 33.60 13.27 24.29
C ASP A 466 33.80 13.65 22.80
N PRO A 467 34.88 14.38 22.42
CA PRO A 467 35.19 14.73 21.05
C PRO A 467 35.17 13.55 20.06
N LEU A 468 35.41 12.33 20.54
CA LEU A 468 35.40 11.11 19.73
C LEU A 468 33.98 10.74 19.24
N ASP A 469 32.95 10.94 20.06
CA ASP A 469 31.56 10.61 19.71
C ASP A 469 31.01 11.57 18.65
N VAL A 470 31.38 12.85 18.74
CA VAL A 470 31.02 13.86 17.73
C VAL A 470 31.66 13.51 16.38
N LEU A 471 32.92 13.06 16.39
CA LEU A 471 33.62 12.66 15.17
C LEU A 471 33.04 11.37 14.58
N THR A 472 32.70 10.40 15.41
CA THR A 472 32.10 9.13 15.02
C THR A 472 30.71 9.33 14.41
N ASN A 473 29.89 10.18 15.02
CA ASN A 473 28.58 10.54 14.48
C ASN A 473 28.71 11.28 13.13
N LYS A 474 29.66 12.21 13.01
CA LYS A 474 29.94 12.90 11.74
C LYS A 474 30.41 11.94 10.64
N LEU A 475 31.30 11.00 10.97
CA LEU A 475 31.78 9.98 10.03
C LEU A 475 30.64 9.06 9.60
N ALA A 476 29.79 8.61 10.53
CA ALA A 476 28.62 7.78 10.24
C ALA A 476 27.63 8.51 9.32
N THR A 477 27.33 9.79 9.58
CA THR A 477 26.50 10.59 8.66
C THR A 477 27.16 10.79 7.30
N THR A 478 28.49 10.96 7.24
CA THR A 478 29.21 11.14 5.97
C THR A 478 29.23 9.85 5.14
N LEU A 479 29.43 8.70 5.78
CA LEU A 479 29.36 7.38 5.13
C LEU A 479 27.94 7.07 4.64
N LYS A 480 26.90 7.41 5.42
CA LYS A 480 25.50 7.31 4.97
C LYS A 480 25.23 8.18 3.74
N VAL A 481 25.77 9.40 3.69
CA VAL A 481 25.66 10.29 2.52
C VAL A 481 26.40 9.72 1.30
N LEU A 482 27.58 9.10 1.48
CA LEU A 482 28.32 8.45 0.40
C LEU A 482 27.68 7.15 -0.12
N GLN A 483 26.74 6.57 0.64
CA GLN A 483 25.99 5.37 0.28
C GLN A 483 24.58 5.67 -0.24
N ALA A 484 24.12 6.92 -0.18
CA ALA A 484 22.79 7.31 -0.65
C ALA A 484 22.72 7.20 -2.18
N SER A 485 21.76 6.44 -2.68
CA SER A 485 21.44 6.35 -4.11
C SER A 485 20.62 7.58 -4.53
N ASP A 486 20.90 8.11 -5.72
CA ASP A 486 20.07 9.18 -6.32
C ASP A 486 18.74 8.65 -6.88
N GLU A 487 18.59 7.32 -6.96
CA GLU A 487 17.35 6.65 -7.37
C GLU A 487 16.29 6.68 -6.24
N PRO A 488 15.03 7.04 -6.53
CA PRO A 488 13.93 7.03 -5.58
C PRO A 488 13.63 5.61 -5.10
N GLU A 489 13.58 5.45 -3.78
CA GLU A 489 13.29 4.16 -3.18
C GLU A 489 11.80 3.81 -3.29
N GLN A 490 11.51 2.53 -3.54
CA GLN A 490 10.14 2.00 -3.50
C GLN A 490 9.65 1.93 -2.06
N LEU A 491 8.50 2.56 -1.81
CA LEU A 491 7.84 2.58 -0.51
C LEU A 491 6.94 1.35 -0.35
N ARG A 492 6.99 0.75 0.84
CA ARG A 492 6.13 -0.33 1.29
C ARG A 492 4.71 0.20 1.48
N LEU A 493 3.77 -0.45 0.81
CA LEU A 493 2.33 -0.22 1.00
C LEU A 493 1.80 -1.10 2.15
N PRO A 494 0.57 -0.85 2.64
CA PRO A 494 -0.13 -1.79 3.51
C PRO A 494 -0.22 -3.21 2.92
N THR A 495 -0.20 -4.23 3.79
CA THR A 495 -0.14 -5.67 3.45
C THR A 495 -1.09 -6.08 2.32
N MET A 496 -2.33 -5.60 2.36
CA MET A 496 -3.35 -5.88 1.33
C MET A 496 -2.89 -5.48 -0.08
N LEU A 497 -2.25 -4.31 -0.23
CA LEU A 497 -1.83 -3.77 -1.51
C LEU A 497 -0.51 -4.39 -1.98
N VAL A 498 0.42 -4.60 -1.04
CA VAL A 498 1.72 -5.25 -1.32
C VAL A 498 1.54 -6.65 -1.89
N ASN A 499 0.59 -7.41 -1.33
CA ASN A 499 0.32 -8.77 -1.79
C ASN A 499 -0.33 -8.79 -3.19
N GLY A 500 -1.13 -7.77 -3.50
CA GLY A 500 -1.69 -7.57 -4.83
C GLY A 500 -0.61 -7.31 -5.87
N HIS A 501 0.24 -6.29 -5.63
CA HIS A 501 1.30 -5.86 -6.55
C HIS A 501 2.35 -6.96 -6.80
N SER A 502 2.85 -7.63 -5.75
CA SER A 502 3.85 -8.68 -5.89
C SER A 502 3.33 -9.98 -6.52
N GLY A 503 2.00 -10.13 -6.61
CA GLY A 503 1.36 -11.31 -7.16
C GLY A 503 1.51 -12.53 -6.24
N LEU A 504 0.78 -12.55 -5.12
CA LEU A 504 0.74 -13.70 -4.21
C LEU A 504 0.33 -14.98 -4.95
N VAL A 505 1.09 -16.06 -4.78
CA VAL A 505 0.82 -17.35 -5.44
C VAL A 505 0.19 -18.34 -4.46
N HIS A 506 0.79 -18.51 -3.29
CA HIS A 506 0.33 -19.43 -2.24
C HIS A 506 0.98 -19.10 -0.90
N GLY A 507 0.57 -19.79 0.17
CA GLY A 507 1.20 -19.71 1.48
C GLY A 507 0.90 -20.89 2.41
N GLN A 508 1.74 -21.01 3.42
CA GLN A 508 1.71 -22.04 4.46
C GLN A 508 1.51 -21.42 5.84
N LEU A 509 0.58 -21.97 6.61
CA LEU A 509 0.33 -21.62 8.00
C LEU A 509 1.19 -22.49 8.93
N LEU A 510 1.98 -21.87 9.78
CA LEU A 510 2.87 -22.54 10.72
C LEU A 510 2.51 -22.16 12.16
N LYS A 511 2.21 -23.16 13.00
CA LYS A 511 2.21 -23.00 14.46
C LYS A 511 3.65 -22.95 14.95
N MET A 512 3.96 -21.96 15.79
CA MET A 512 5.29 -21.76 16.34
C MET A 512 5.32 -22.08 17.83
N GLU A 513 6.40 -22.72 18.29
CA GLU A 513 6.72 -22.74 19.72
C GLU A 513 7.11 -21.34 20.19
N ARG A 514 6.78 -21.03 21.45
CA ARG A 514 6.93 -19.68 22.00
C ARG A 514 8.37 -19.15 21.90
N ASP A 515 9.34 -19.94 22.32
CA ASP A 515 10.75 -19.53 22.35
C ASP A 515 11.32 -19.26 20.94
N ILE A 516 10.81 -19.97 19.94
CA ILE A 516 11.18 -19.76 18.53
C ILE A 516 10.47 -18.53 17.97
N TYR A 517 9.16 -18.39 18.23
CA TYR A 517 8.39 -17.22 17.82
C TYR A 517 9.02 -15.93 18.35
N ASP A 518 9.43 -15.93 19.62
CA ASP A 518 10.07 -14.78 20.26
C ASP A 518 11.41 -14.42 19.56
N GLN A 519 12.15 -15.39 19.00
CA GLN A 519 13.37 -15.13 18.21
C GLN A 519 13.08 -14.49 16.84
N LEU A 520 11.90 -14.75 16.27
CA LEU A 520 11.49 -14.15 15.00
C LEU A 520 10.99 -12.72 15.20
N VAL A 521 10.14 -12.48 16.20
CA VAL A 521 9.38 -11.21 16.33
C VAL A 521 10.06 -10.18 17.24
N ASN A 522 10.80 -10.57 18.28
CA ASN A 522 11.31 -9.62 19.29
C ASN A 522 12.65 -8.96 18.92
N VAL A 523 12.97 -8.82 17.63
CA VAL A 523 14.18 -8.13 17.18
C VAL A 523 13.87 -6.66 16.91
N LYS A 524 14.42 -5.77 17.73
CA LYS A 524 14.41 -4.33 17.46
C LYS A 524 15.48 -4.04 16.41
N LEU A 525 15.07 -3.76 15.19
CA LEU A 525 15.94 -3.14 14.20
C LEU A 525 15.93 -1.63 14.41
N ASP A 526 17.03 -0.96 14.08
CA ASP A 526 17.08 0.50 14.13
C ASP A 526 16.03 1.06 13.15
N ASP A 527 15.01 1.76 13.68
CA ASP A 527 13.86 2.36 12.98
C ASP A 527 14.25 3.38 11.88
N GLU A 528 15.54 3.61 11.62
CA GLU A 528 16.01 4.75 10.85
C GLU A 528 15.69 4.71 9.35
N ASN A 529 15.27 3.57 8.79
CA ASN A 529 15.00 3.41 7.36
C ASN A 529 13.67 2.67 7.05
N ASP A 530 12.62 2.86 7.86
CA ASP A 530 11.34 2.21 7.54
C ASP A 530 10.65 2.93 6.36
N LEU A 531 10.94 2.44 5.16
CA LEU A 531 10.39 2.92 3.88
C LEU A 531 8.93 2.54 3.72
N GLU A 532 8.07 2.91 4.68
CA GLU A 532 6.63 2.69 4.60
C GLU A 532 5.91 3.98 4.21
N LEU A 533 4.84 3.84 3.42
CA LEU A 533 3.91 4.94 3.18
C LEU A 533 3.32 5.37 4.54
N PRO A 534 3.51 6.63 4.98
CA PRO A 534 3.26 6.99 6.37
C PRO A 534 1.78 7.24 6.66
N LEU A 535 1.00 6.15 6.72
CA LEU A 535 -0.41 6.13 7.08
C LEU A 535 -0.55 6.10 8.60
N LYS A 536 -0.76 7.28 9.20
CA LYS A 536 -0.85 7.45 10.66
C LYS A 536 -2.26 7.75 11.15
N GLY A 537 -3.25 7.60 10.28
CA GLY A 537 -4.60 8.07 10.51
C GLY A 537 -5.50 7.11 11.27
N GLY A 538 -6.25 7.67 12.21
CA GLY A 538 -7.26 6.95 12.97
C GLY A 538 -6.69 6.12 14.10
N VAL A 539 -7.60 5.41 14.77
CA VAL A 539 -7.30 4.48 15.86
C VAL A 539 -8.22 3.28 15.72
N ALA A 540 -7.70 2.08 16.00
CA ALA A 540 -8.47 0.84 15.95
C ALA A 540 -8.58 0.20 17.34
N TRP A 541 -9.80 -0.18 17.68
CA TRP A 541 -10.16 -0.84 18.93
C TRP A 541 -10.71 -2.23 18.65
N ALA A 542 -10.48 -3.18 19.55
CA ALA A 542 -11.18 -4.43 19.49
C ALA A 542 -12.65 -4.24 19.91
N ASP A 543 -13.53 -5.11 19.42
CA ASP A 543 -14.96 -5.05 19.76
C ASP A 543 -15.18 -5.38 21.25
N ASP A 544 -15.69 -4.41 22.01
CA ASP A 544 -15.92 -4.53 23.45
C ASP A 544 -16.84 -5.70 23.80
N THR A 545 -17.75 -6.10 22.90
CA THR A 545 -18.66 -7.24 23.11
C THR A 545 -17.91 -8.57 23.21
N GLN A 546 -16.70 -8.66 22.65
CA GLN A 546 -15.86 -9.86 22.66
C GLN A 546 -14.68 -9.76 23.62
N THR A 547 -14.64 -8.75 24.51
CA THR A 547 -13.51 -8.52 25.43
C THR A 547 -13.08 -9.77 26.21
N ASN A 548 -14.03 -10.61 26.63
CA ASN A 548 -13.73 -11.84 27.37
C ASN A 548 -13.04 -12.89 26.50
N ASP A 549 -13.47 -13.05 25.25
CA ASP A 549 -12.87 -13.98 24.29
C ASP A 549 -11.52 -13.46 23.78
N LEU A 550 -11.39 -12.14 23.58
CA LEU A 550 -10.12 -11.48 23.29
C LEU A 550 -9.08 -11.74 24.38
N LYS A 551 -9.45 -11.70 25.67
CA LYS A 551 -8.53 -12.04 26.76
C LYS A 551 -8.02 -13.48 26.71
N LEU A 552 -8.72 -14.38 26.03
CA LEU A 552 -8.30 -15.76 25.81
C LEU A 552 -7.36 -15.92 24.62
N SER A 553 -7.23 -14.89 23.76
CA SER A 553 -6.30 -14.91 22.62
C SER A 553 -4.85 -15.12 23.06
N LYS A 554 -4.47 -14.68 24.27
CA LYS A 554 -3.14 -14.92 24.86
C LYS A 554 -2.78 -16.39 25.07
N TYR A 555 -3.78 -17.28 25.11
CA TYR A 555 -3.60 -18.73 25.21
C TYR A 555 -3.66 -19.42 23.85
N GLN A 556 -3.98 -18.71 22.78
CA GLN A 556 -3.95 -19.27 21.44
C GLN A 556 -2.50 -19.43 20.97
N PRO A 557 -2.20 -20.44 20.14
CA PRO A 557 -0.87 -20.62 19.58
C PRO A 557 -0.43 -19.42 18.73
N ASN A 558 0.85 -19.10 18.81
CA ASN A 558 1.48 -18.14 17.91
C ASN A 558 1.59 -18.75 16.51
N ARG A 559 1.32 -17.96 15.48
CA ARG A 559 1.31 -18.43 14.09
C ARG A 559 2.02 -17.48 13.16
N ILE A 560 2.81 -18.07 12.27
CA ILE A 560 3.46 -17.38 11.17
C ILE A 560 2.86 -17.90 9.87
N LEU A 561 2.46 -16.97 9.00
CA LEU A 561 2.06 -17.25 7.63
C LEU A 561 3.25 -16.98 6.71
N VAL A 562 3.69 -18.00 5.99
CA VAL A 562 4.80 -17.93 5.03
C VAL A 562 4.22 -17.95 3.63
N THR A 563 4.50 -16.94 2.83
CA THR A 563 3.90 -16.76 1.49
C THR A 563 4.99 -16.60 0.44
N HIS A 564 4.70 -16.98 -0.80
CA HIS A 564 5.60 -16.76 -1.93
C HIS A 564 4.87 -16.12 -3.12
N TYR A 565 5.64 -15.39 -3.93
CA TYR A 565 5.12 -14.42 -4.89
C TYR A 565 5.72 -14.63 -6.30
N LEU A 566 5.07 -14.05 -7.31
CA LEU A 566 5.56 -14.04 -8.69
C LEU A 566 6.85 -13.24 -8.87
N ASP A 567 7.09 -12.25 -8.00
CA ASP A 567 8.33 -11.46 -7.98
C ASP A 567 9.51 -12.16 -7.28
N LEU A 568 9.39 -13.48 -7.05
CA LEU A 568 10.44 -14.34 -6.49
C LEU A 568 10.84 -13.99 -5.06
N THR A 569 9.90 -13.38 -4.31
CA THR A 569 10.06 -13.17 -2.87
C THR A 569 9.32 -14.22 -2.05
N VAL A 570 9.85 -14.51 -0.86
CA VAL A 570 9.17 -15.24 0.22
C VAL A 570 9.02 -14.29 1.40
N ARG A 571 7.79 -14.14 1.91
CA ARG A 571 7.46 -13.18 2.99
C ARG A 571 6.78 -13.87 4.16
N PHE A 572 7.07 -13.37 5.35
CA PHE A 572 6.59 -13.89 6.62
C PHE A 572 5.65 -12.87 7.26
N TYR A 573 4.52 -13.34 7.76
CA TYR A 573 3.55 -12.51 8.46
C TYR A 573 3.19 -13.14 9.79
N ASP A 574 3.15 -12.34 10.83
CA ASP A 574 2.54 -12.75 12.09
C ASP A 574 1.01 -12.63 11.98
N ILE A 575 0.33 -13.75 12.19
CA ILE A 575 -1.13 -13.89 12.15
C ILE A 575 -1.67 -14.37 13.50
N SER A 576 -0.91 -14.16 14.57
CA SER A 576 -1.26 -14.53 15.94
C SER A 576 -2.44 -13.68 16.44
N ALA A 577 -3.38 -14.30 17.14
CA ALA A 577 -4.58 -13.63 17.67
C ALA A 577 -4.25 -12.49 18.65
N GLN A 578 -3.05 -12.55 19.24
CA GLN A 578 -2.49 -11.58 20.18
C GLN A 578 -2.32 -10.19 19.56
N LEU A 579 -2.13 -10.09 18.24
CA LEU A 579 -2.00 -8.82 17.53
C LEU A 579 -3.31 -8.01 17.50
N LEU A 580 -4.46 -8.70 17.68
CA LEU A 580 -5.79 -8.09 17.68
C LEU A 580 -6.17 -7.48 19.05
N LEU A 581 -5.27 -7.57 20.04
CA LEU A 581 -5.49 -6.98 21.35
C LEU A 581 -5.36 -5.47 21.26
N GLY A 582 -6.50 -4.78 21.21
CA GLY A 582 -6.61 -3.34 21.39
C GLY A 582 -7.79 -3.04 22.31
N SER A 583 -7.54 -2.54 23.52
CA SER A 583 -8.58 -2.17 24.48
C SER A 583 -8.22 -0.85 25.13
N HIS A 584 -9.22 0.01 25.35
CA HIS A 584 -8.99 1.33 25.92
C HIS A 584 -8.17 1.26 27.23
N PRO A 585 -7.08 2.05 27.38
CA PRO A 585 -6.62 3.14 26.53
C PRO A 585 -5.58 2.78 25.46
N MET A 586 -5.21 1.49 25.32
CA MET A 586 -4.17 1.05 24.38
C MET A 586 -4.81 0.47 23.11
N PRO A 587 -4.79 1.19 21.98
CA PRO A 587 -5.37 0.69 20.74
C PRO A 587 -4.52 -0.43 20.14
N VAL A 588 -5.03 -1.04 19.06
CA VAL A 588 -4.27 -2.00 18.27
C VAL A 588 -2.96 -1.35 17.80
N GLN A 589 -1.82 -1.99 18.11
CA GLN A 589 -0.49 -1.44 17.85
C GLN A 589 0.15 -1.97 16.56
N THR A 590 -0.38 -3.06 16.01
CA THR A 590 0.21 -3.78 14.88
C THR A 590 -0.84 -4.11 13.84
N SER A 591 -0.42 -4.16 12.58
CA SER A 591 -1.30 -4.57 11.48
C SER A 591 -1.64 -6.05 11.59
N PHE A 592 -2.75 -6.48 11.00
CA PHE A 592 -3.12 -7.90 10.97
C PHE A 592 -3.54 -8.31 9.55
N PRO A 593 -2.74 -9.14 8.84
CA PRO A 593 -1.48 -9.75 9.27
C PRO A 593 -0.33 -8.73 9.41
N ASN A 594 0.55 -8.93 10.40
CA ASN A 594 1.70 -8.05 10.63
C ASN A 594 2.89 -8.52 9.78
N PRO A 595 3.40 -7.72 8.82
CA PRO A 595 4.54 -8.13 8.01
C PRO A 595 5.84 -8.15 8.83
N LEU A 596 6.59 -9.27 8.77
CA LEU A 596 7.92 -9.40 9.35
C LEU A 596 8.97 -9.15 8.27
N VAL A 597 9.18 -7.87 7.95
CA VAL A 597 9.90 -7.44 6.75
C VAL A 597 11.38 -7.85 6.75
N ASP A 598 11.99 -7.94 7.92
CA ASP A 598 13.35 -8.40 8.15
C ASP A 598 13.57 -9.88 7.85
N LEU A 599 12.48 -10.65 7.75
CA LEU A 599 12.51 -12.06 7.39
C LEU A 599 12.30 -12.29 5.89
N THR A 600 12.08 -11.24 5.10
CA THR A 600 11.85 -11.38 3.65
C THR A 600 13.06 -11.99 2.96
N ILE A 601 12.81 -13.04 2.17
CA ILE A 601 13.81 -13.64 1.28
C ILE A 601 13.52 -13.14 -0.12
N ASP A 602 14.45 -12.38 -0.71
CA ASP A 602 14.46 -12.08 -2.14
C ASP A 602 15.48 -13.00 -2.82
N VAL A 603 15.03 -13.76 -3.81
CA VAL A 603 15.85 -14.73 -4.53
C VAL A 603 16.47 -14.12 -5.79
N THR A 604 16.09 -12.89 -6.16
CA THR A 604 16.63 -12.19 -7.34
C THR A 604 18.16 -12.06 -7.31
N PRO A 605 18.82 -11.68 -6.19
CA PRO A 605 20.28 -11.61 -6.13
C PRO A 605 20.96 -12.95 -6.41
N LEU A 606 20.34 -14.07 -6.02
CA LEU A 606 20.83 -15.41 -6.28
C LEU A 606 20.74 -15.75 -7.78
N ILE A 607 19.71 -15.29 -8.47
CA ILE A 607 19.51 -15.59 -9.90
C ILE A 607 20.51 -14.81 -10.78
N VAL A 608 20.88 -13.59 -10.41
CA VAL A 608 21.85 -12.79 -11.19
C VAL A 608 23.30 -13.19 -10.90
N GLU A 609 23.53 -14.01 -9.87
CA GLU A 609 24.85 -14.38 -9.40
C GLU A 609 25.63 -15.25 -10.42
N PRO A 610 26.85 -14.86 -10.83
CA PRO A 610 27.63 -15.60 -11.82
C PRO A 610 27.93 -17.05 -11.41
N SER A 611 28.17 -17.31 -10.12
CA SER A 611 28.40 -18.67 -9.63
C SER A 611 27.18 -19.59 -9.82
N VAL A 612 25.96 -19.06 -9.87
CA VAL A 612 24.74 -19.83 -10.14
C VAL A 612 24.62 -20.15 -11.64
N SER A 613 24.85 -19.16 -12.51
CA SER A 613 24.76 -19.33 -13.97
C SER A 613 25.65 -20.40 -14.58
N LYS A 614 26.79 -20.70 -13.95
CA LYS A 614 27.68 -21.79 -14.38
C LYS A 614 27.04 -23.18 -14.22
N TRP A 615 26.17 -23.37 -13.23
CA TRP A 615 25.71 -24.69 -12.78
C TRP A 615 24.21 -24.93 -12.97
N THR A 616 23.45 -23.92 -13.36
CA THR A 616 22.03 -24.05 -13.73
C THR A 616 21.84 -24.11 -15.25
N SER A 617 20.60 -24.37 -15.68
CA SER A 617 20.22 -24.38 -17.09
C SER A 617 19.78 -22.97 -17.56
N PRO A 618 19.92 -22.60 -18.84
CA PRO A 618 19.33 -21.35 -19.35
C PRO A 618 17.83 -21.22 -19.05
N SER A 619 17.10 -22.34 -19.10
CA SER A 619 15.68 -22.40 -18.73
C SER A 619 15.38 -21.98 -17.31
N PHE A 620 16.31 -22.14 -16.36
CA PHE A 620 16.15 -21.64 -14.99
C PHE A 620 15.98 -20.12 -14.98
N PHE A 621 16.81 -19.39 -15.73
CA PHE A 621 16.76 -17.92 -15.77
C PHE A 621 15.51 -17.38 -16.45
N GLU A 622 15.06 -18.05 -17.51
CA GLU A 622 13.88 -17.63 -18.28
C GLU A 622 12.56 -17.96 -17.58
N GLN A 623 12.54 -18.99 -16.72
CA GLN A 623 11.32 -19.56 -16.15
C GLN A 623 11.36 -19.65 -14.61
N ALA A 624 12.29 -18.94 -13.97
CA ALA A 624 12.41 -18.91 -12.52
C ALA A 624 11.04 -18.58 -11.90
N CYS A 625 10.50 -19.54 -11.15
CA CYS A 625 9.23 -19.41 -10.45
C CYS A 625 9.29 -20.34 -9.25
N ILE A 626 8.94 -19.82 -8.08
CA ILE A 626 8.83 -20.62 -6.87
C ILE A 626 7.64 -21.56 -7.02
N ASP A 627 7.85 -22.84 -6.73
CA ASP A 627 6.80 -23.86 -6.71
C ASP A 627 6.20 -23.98 -5.31
N PHE A 628 7.05 -24.19 -4.31
CA PHE A 628 6.67 -24.18 -2.90
C PHE A 628 7.86 -23.85 -2.00
N VAL A 629 7.55 -23.59 -0.73
CA VAL A 629 8.53 -23.26 0.31
C VAL A 629 8.34 -24.22 1.47
N GLN A 630 9.43 -24.70 2.06
CA GLN A 630 9.41 -25.49 3.29
C GLN A 630 10.27 -24.82 4.36
N VAL A 631 9.72 -24.69 5.57
CA VAL A 631 10.39 -24.09 6.71
C VAL A 631 10.55 -25.14 7.81
N ALA A 632 11.78 -25.29 8.32
CA ALA A 632 12.05 -26.05 9.52
C ALA A 632 11.84 -25.15 10.74
N THR A 633 10.84 -25.46 11.56
CA THR A 633 10.33 -24.53 12.57
C THR A 633 11.27 -24.35 13.76
N GLU A 634 12.05 -25.36 14.18
CA GLU A 634 13.06 -25.20 15.25
C GLU A 634 14.40 -24.68 14.73
N SER A 635 14.84 -25.10 13.53
CA SER A 635 16.12 -24.65 12.96
C SER A 635 16.05 -23.30 12.26
N LEU A 636 14.85 -22.86 11.88
CA LEU A 636 14.61 -21.65 11.11
C LEU A 636 15.39 -21.64 9.79
N GLU A 637 15.61 -22.82 9.22
CA GLU A 637 16.09 -22.99 7.85
C GLU A 637 14.89 -23.00 6.90
N THR A 638 15.07 -22.42 5.72
CA THR A 638 14.01 -22.29 4.71
C THR A 638 14.51 -22.79 3.36
N ALA A 639 13.84 -23.79 2.81
CA ALA A 639 14.07 -24.29 1.46
C ALA A 639 13.08 -23.63 0.49
N VAL A 640 13.61 -22.97 -0.54
CA VAL A 640 12.85 -22.41 -1.65
C VAL A 640 13.01 -23.34 -2.85
N VAL A 641 11.91 -23.95 -3.29
CA VAL A 641 11.90 -24.92 -4.40
C VAL A 641 11.38 -24.23 -5.66
N PHE A 642 12.12 -24.34 -6.76
CA PHE A 642 11.73 -23.79 -8.05
C PHE A 642 11.03 -24.83 -8.91
N LYS A 643 10.11 -24.39 -9.78
CA LYS A 643 9.38 -25.26 -10.73
C LYS A 643 10.30 -26.01 -11.70
N THR A 644 11.47 -25.45 -11.96
CA THR A 644 12.50 -26.01 -12.83
C THR A 644 13.32 -27.13 -12.18
N GLY A 645 13.27 -27.27 -10.84
CA GLY A 645 13.90 -28.37 -10.09
C GLY A 645 15.02 -27.96 -9.12
N GLU A 646 15.47 -26.72 -9.18
CA GLU A 646 16.49 -26.19 -8.27
C GLU A 646 15.90 -25.97 -6.87
N VAL A 647 16.73 -26.16 -5.83
CA VAL A 647 16.34 -25.94 -4.44
C VAL A 647 17.39 -25.06 -3.75
N ALA A 648 17.00 -23.85 -3.37
CA ALA A 648 17.86 -22.92 -2.65
C ALA A 648 17.55 -22.96 -1.15
N LEU A 649 18.58 -23.09 -0.31
CA LEU A 649 18.46 -23.10 1.14
C LEU A 649 18.93 -21.78 1.73
N TYR A 650 18.11 -21.24 2.63
CA TYR A 650 18.36 -20.04 3.41
C TYR A 650 18.41 -20.37 4.89
N ARG A 651 19.27 -19.66 5.63
CA ARG A 651 19.38 -19.77 7.09
C ARG A 651 19.20 -18.41 7.75
N LEU A 652 18.60 -18.39 8.92
CA LEU A 652 18.51 -17.19 9.75
C LEU A 652 19.90 -16.91 10.36
N SER A 653 20.66 -15.98 9.79
CA SER A 653 22.03 -15.67 10.23
C SER A 653 22.08 -14.46 11.18
N GLY A 654 22.81 -14.57 12.30
CA GLY A 654 23.33 -13.42 13.05
C GLY A 654 24.61 -12.89 12.38
N SER A 655 24.67 -11.57 12.12
CA SER A 655 25.79 -10.79 11.52
C SER A 655 26.65 -11.51 10.45
N ASN A 656 26.45 -11.17 9.16
CA ASN A 656 27.32 -11.66 8.08
C ASN A 656 28.69 -10.98 8.18
N ASP A 657 29.72 -11.70 8.61
CA ASP A 657 31.06 -11.48 8.06
C ASP A 657 31.02 -11.93 6.59
N ALA A 658 31.54 -11.12 5.68
CA ALA A 658 31.57 -11.40 4.25
C ALA A 658 32.34 -12.70 3.97
N ALA A 659 31.63 -13.81 3.76
CA ALA A 659 32.22 -15.08 3.40
C ALA A 659 32.72 -15.03 1.94
N TYR A 660 33.93 -15.51 1.70
CA TYR A 660 34.47 -15.63 0.35
C TYR A 660 33.83 -16.80 -0.39
N TYR A 661 33.69 -16.66 -1.72
CA TYR A 661 33.27 -17.77 -2.58
C TYR A 661 34.17 -18.99 -2.40
N ARG A 662 33.56 -20.18 -2.37
CA ARG A 662 34.25 -21.48 -2.39
C ARG A 662 33.46 -22.46 -3.24
N GLU A 663 34.18 -23.33 -3.95
CA GLU A 663 33.54 -24.42 -4.67
C GLU A 663 33.00 -25.48 -3.69
N ALA A 664 31.84 -26.04 -4.01
CA ALA A 664 31.32 -27.17 -3.27
C ALA A 664 32.17 -28.42 -3.56
N ALA A 665 32.26 -29.33 -2.58
CA ALA A 665 32.93 -30.61 -2.78
C ALA A 665 32.14 -31.55 -3.72
N ASP A 666 30.89 -31.21 -4.00
CA ASP A 666 29.92 -32.01 -4.71
C ASP A 666 29.38 -31.22 -5.91
N GLU A 667 29.39 -31.80 -7.11
CA GLU A 667 29.05 -31.12 -8.37
C GLU A 667 27.58 -30.69 -8.47
N ASP A 668 26.69 -31.30 -7.68
CA ASP A 668 25.26 -30.96 -7.67
C ASP A 668 24.96 -29.77 -6.73
N LEU A 669 25.93 -29.34 -5.91
CA LEU A 669 25.79 -28.29 -4.92
C LEU A 669 26.50 -26.99 -5.32
N ILE A 670 25.90 -25.85 -4.97
CA ILE A 670 26.47 -24.52 -5.13
C ILE A 670 26.46 -23.84 -3.77
N ILE A 671 27.62 -23.38 -3.29
CA ILE A 671 27.71 -22.62 -2.03
C ILE A 671 27.35 -21.15 -2.31
N LEU A 672 26.50 -20.57 -1.47
CA LEU A 672 25.93 -19.23 -1.67
C LEU A 672 26.20 -18.27 -0.50
N GLU A 673 27.05 -18.66 0.45
CA GLU A 673 27.36 -17.82 1.63
C GLU A 673 27.96 -16.45 1.27
N HIS A 674 28.53 -16.30 0.07
CA HIS A 674 29.10 -15.07 -0.46
C HIS A 674 28.05 -14.14 -1.10
N VAL A 675 26.86 -14.64 -1.41
CA VAL A 675 25.78 -13.87 -2.03
C VAL A 675 25.24 -12.86 -1.02
N SER A 676 25.13 -11.60 -1.43
CA SER A 676 24.64 -10.53 -0.57
C SER A 676 23.19 -10.77 -0.13
N LYS A 677 22.89 -10.35 1.11
CA LYS A 677 21.51 -10.37 1.61
C LYS A 677 20.71 -9.24 0.95
N TYR A 678 19.41 -9.43 0.87
CA TYR A 678 18.49 -8.37 0.50
C TYR A 678 18.36 -7.34 1.64
N ARG A 679 18.80 -6.09 1.41
CA ARG A 679 18.71 -5.00 2.41
C ARG A 679 19.18 -5.45 3.81
N ASN A 680 18.38 -5.19 4.84
CA ASN A 680 18.61 -5.58 6.23
C ASN A 680 18.00 -6.96 6.58
N ALA A 681 17.76 -7.83 5.60
CA ALA A 681 17.17 -9.15 5.84
C ALA A 681 18.08 -10.03 6.71
N ARG A 682 17.46 -10.80 7.61
CA ARG A 682 18.13 -11.72 8.52
C ARG A 682 18.45 -13.06 7.87
N PHE A 683 17.59 -13.52 6.97
CA PHE A 683 17.86 -14.70 6.16
C PHE A 683 19.00 -14.45 5.20
N SER A 684 19.97 -15.38 5.17
CA SER A 684 21.08 -15.37 4.22
C SER A 684 21.02 -16.60 3.33
N PRO A 685 21.33 -16.47 2.02
CA PRO A 685 21.57 -17.62 1.16
C PRO A 685 22.65 -18.53 1.77
N TYR A 686 22.46 -19.85 1.69
CA TYR A 686 23.42 -20.82 2.23
C TYR A 686 24.01 -21.72 1.15
N PHE A 687 23.19 -22.55 0.51
CA PHE A 687 23.59 -23.35 -0.65
C PHE A 687 22.39 -23.63 -1.55
N MET A 688 22.65 -24.08 -2.77
CA MET A 688 21.63 -24.53 -3.71
C MET A 688 21.95 -25.94 -4.21
N LEU A 689 20.93 -26.78 -4.36
CA LEU A 689 21.02 -28.08 -5.03
C LEU A 689 20.44 -27.94 -6.46
N SER A 690 21.24 -28.29 -7.47
CA SER A 690 20.89 -28.16 -8.89
C SER A 690 21.40 -29.36 -9.72
N PRO A 691 20.81 -30.54 -9.56
CA PRO A 691 21.29 -31.77 -10.20
C PRO A 691 20.76 -31.94 -11.64
N ARG A 692 19.93 -31.00 -12.12
CA ARG A 692 19.29 -31.00 -13.46
C ARG A 692 18.46 -32.25 -13.73
N ARG A 693 17.57 -32.58 -12.78
CA ARG A 693 16.75 -33.82 -12.77
C ARG A 693 15.24 -33.58 -13.01
N GLY A 694 14.88 -32.40 -13.53
CA GLY A 694 13.49 -32.01 -13.72
C GLY A 694 12.84 -31.49 -12.44
N ALA A 695 11.51 -31.43 -12.42
CA ALA A 695 10.75 -30.90 -11.29
C ALA A 695 10.94 -31.72 -10.01
N VAL A 696 10.90 -31.02 -8.87
CA VAL A 696 10.89 -31.61 -7.53
C VAL A 696 9.46 -32.07 -7.21
N GLU A 697 9.29 -33.31 -6.78
CA GLU A 697 7.99 -33.88 -6.40
C GLU A 697 7.66 -33.63 -4.92
N THR A 698 8.68 -33.70 -4.07
CA THR A 698 8.56 -33.41 -2.64
C THR A 698 9.94 -33.15 -2.04
N CYS A 699 9.98 -32.37 -0.96
CA CYS A 699 11.15 -32.28 -0.10
C CYS A 699 10.79 -32.43 1.38
N ALA A 700 11.76 -32.86 2.17
CA ALA A 700 11.68 -32.94 3.62
C ALA A 700 12.92 -32.29 4.25
N LEU A 701 12.74 -31.08 4.72
CA LEU A 701 13.68 -30.33 5.55
C LEU A 701 13.50 -30.74 7.02
N SER A 702 14.61 -30.96 7.72
CA SER A 702 14.60 -31.36 9.14
C SER A 702 15.22 -30.30 10.05
N ASP A 703 14.71 -30.22 11.28
CA ASP A 703 15.27 -29.40 12.36
C ASP A 703 16.63 -29.88 12.88
N ILE A 704 17.07 -31.04 12.39
CA ILE A 704 18.31 -31.71 12.73
C ILE A 704 19.30 -31.71 11.56
N GLY A 705 19.26 -30.69 10.69
CA GLY A 705 20.35 -30.40 9.75
C GLY A 705 20.48 -31.36 8.57
N PHE A 706 19.40 -32.04 8.17
CA PHE A 706 19.33 -32.84 6.94
C PHE A 706 18.20 -32.37 6.03
N LEU A 707 18.41 -32.50 4.72
CA LEU A 707 17.44 -32.21 3.67
C LEU A 707 17.32 -33.41 2.74
N ALA A 708 16.09 -33.86 2.48
CA ALA A 708 15.80 -34.88 1.48
C ALA A 708 14.96 -34.29 0.34
N ILE A 709 15.30 -34.61 -0.91
CA ILE A 709 14.63 -34.09 -2.10
C ILE A 709 14.38 -35.23 -3.09
N SER A 710 13.16 -35.30 -3.62
CA SER A 710 12.73 -36.26 -4.63
C SER A 710 12.42 -35.55 -5.95
N TYR A 711 12.86 -36.15 -7.05
CA TYR A 711 12.65 -35.64 -8.40
C TYR A 711 11.68 -36.52 -9.19
N SER A 712 11.04 -35.91 -10.18
CA SER A 712 10.08 -36.57 -11.11
C SER A 712 10.66 -37.78 -11.85
N ASP A 713 11.99 -37.82 -12.07
CA ASP A 713 12.69 -38.96 -12.67
C ASP A 713 12.85 -40.17 -11.72
N GLY A 714 12.43 -40.04 -10.47
CA GLY A 714 12.51 -41.07 -9.43
C GLY A 714 13.76 -40.99 -8.54
N THR A 715 14.66 -40.04 -8.79
CA THR A 715 15.89 -39.83 -8.02
C THR A 715 15.60 -39.20 -6.66
N LEU A 716 16.28 -39.72 -5.64
CA LEU A 716 16.27 -39.23 -4.27
C LEU A 716 17.66 -38.74 -3.85
N PHE A 717 17.75 -37.49 -3.39
CA PHE A 717 18.92 -36.90 -2.75
C PHE A 717 18.72 -36.76 -1.25
N VAL A 718 19.77 -37.02 -0.47
CA VAL A 718 19.85 -36.62 0.95
C VAL A 718 21.13 -35.81 1.16
N VAL A 719 20.99 -34.64 1.77
CA VAL A 719 22.05 -33.67 2.00
C VAL A 719 22.23 -33.48 3.51
N ASP A 720 23.47 -33.56 4.00
CA ASP A 720 23.84 -33.04 5.32
C ASP A 720 24.09 -31.53 5.18
N MET A 721 23.30 -30.73 5.87
CA MET A 721 23.34 -29.27 5.76
C MET A 721 24.43 -28.64 6.62
N ARG A 722 25.01 -29.35 7.59
CA ARG A 722 26.03 -28.77 8.50
C ARG A 722 27.34 -28.45 7.79
N ALA A 723 27.69 -29.33 6.87
CA ALA A 723 28.76 -29.16 5.91
C ALA A 723 28.17 -29.63 4.58
N PRO A 724 27.55 -28.73 3.78
CA PRO A 724 26.70 -29.07 2.64
C PRO A 724 27.34 -30.16 1.77
N GLN A 725 26.81 -31.38 1.90
CA GLN A 725 27.32 -32.56 1.22
C GLN A 725 26.18 -33.52 0.95
N VAL A 726 26.13 -34.08 -0.26
CA VAL A 726 25.19 -35.14 -0.61
C VAL A 726 25.68 -36.46 0.01
N ILE A 727 24.89 -37.01 0.92
CA ILE A 727 25.17 -38.28 1.63
C ILE A 727 24.38 -39.48 1.07
N LEU A 728 23.39 -39.23 0.19
CA LEU A 728 22.68 -40.26 -0.57
C LEU A 728 22.32 -39.76 -1.98
N ARG A 729 22.54 -40.62 -2.98
CA ARG A 729 22.00 -40.51 -4.34
C ARG A 729 21.35 -41.83 -4.72
N ASP A 730 20.04 -41.92 -4.57
CA ASP A 730 19.28 -43.12 -4.95
C ASP A 730 18.51 -42.85 -6.24
N SER A 731 19.08 -43.30 -7.37
CA SER A 731 18.45 -43.23 -8.69
C SER A 731 17.92 -44.60 -9.13
N PRO A 732 16.74 -44.68 -9.80
CA PRO A 732 16.27 -45.92 -10.39
C PRO A 732 17.31 -46.47 -11.38
N ASN A 733 17.69 -47.74 -11.18
CA ASN A 733 18.90 -48.34 -11.72
C ASN A 733 18.93 -48.39 -13.27
N ARG A 734 19.88 -47.67 -13.91
CA ARG A 734 20.50 -48.07 -15.19
C ARG A 734 21.37 -49.32 -14.95
N LYS A 735 20.77 -50.49 -14.68
CA LYS A 735 21.56 -51.74 -14.60
C LYS A 735 22.09 -52.08 -16.00
N LYS A 736 23.43 -52.20 -16.12
CA LYS A 736 24.14 -52.68 -17.31
C LYS A 736 23.47 -53.95 -17.84
N ARG A 737 22.97 -53.87 -19.07
CA ARG A 737 22.49 -54.98 -19.90
C ARG A 737 23.51 -56.11 -19.86
N ASN A 738 23.13 -57.24 -19.26
CA ASN A 738 23.57 -58.55 -19.73
C ASN A 738 22.41 -59.53 -19.64
N SER A 739 22.13 -60.13 -20.80
CA SER A 739 21.25 -61.26 -21.11
C SER A 739 19.73 -61.13 -20.95
N GLY A 740 19.01 -61.43 -22.05
CA GLY A 740 17.77 -62.22 -22.00
C GLY A 740 16.46 -61.48 -22.28
N ILE A 741 16.11 -61.42 -23.57
CA ILE A 741 14.79 -61.26 -24.21
C ILE A 741 13.53 -61.36 -23.30
N HIS A 742 12.74 -60.28 -23.15
CA HIS A 742 11.32 -60.14 -23.54
C HIS A 742 10.53 -59.03 -22.77
N PHE A 743 9.72 -58.29 -23.54
CA PHE A 743 8.63 -57.34 -23.23
C PHE A 743 8.95 -55.96 -22.60
N SER A 744 8.99 -54.96 -23.48
CA SER A 744 8.92 -53.53 -23.17
C SER A 744 7.54 -53.13 -22.63
N ARG A 745 7.41 -53.03 -21.32
CA ARG A 745 6.59 -51.98 -20.70
C ARG A 745 7.53 -50.81 -20.44
N SER A 746 7.19 -49.61 -20.87
CA SER A 746 7.91 -48.40 -20.47
C SER A 746 7.99 -48.38 -18.93
N GLU A 747 9.18 -48.50 -18.34
CA GLU A 747 9.37 -48.28 -16.90
C GLU A 747 9.01 -46.83 -16.62
N SER A 748 7.79 -46.58 -16.13
CA SER A 748 7.41 -45.29 -15.57
C SER A 748 8.26 -45.06 -14.33
N ALA A 749 8.85 -43.87 -14.19
CA ALA A 749 9.52 -43.47 -12.97
C ALA A 749 8.58 -43.66 -11.76
N ASP A 750 9.13 -44.13 -10.64
CA ASP A 750 8.40 -44.33 -9.39
C ASP A 750 8.92 -43.33 -8.32
N PRO A 751 8.60 -42.04 -8.44
CA PRO A 751 9.14 -41.01 -7.56
C PRO A 751 8.66 -41.17 -6.12
N VAL A 752 9.47 -40.67 -5.19
CA VAL A 752 9.04 -40.50 -3.80
C VAL A 752 8.07 -39.33 -3.79
N MET A 753 6.86 -39.57 -3.27
CA MET A 753 5.80 -38.56 -3.19
C MET A 753 5.66 -38.01 -1.77
N SER A 754 6.04 -38.76 -0.73
CA SER A 754 5.96 -38.29 0.66
C SER A 754 7.16 -38.74 1.48
N MET A 755 7.58 -37.89 2.42
CA MET A 755 8.81 -38.09 3.20
C MET A 755 8.66 -37.53 4.60
N ILE A 756 9.26 -38.21 5.59
CA ILE A 756 9.33 -37.69 6.96
C ILE A 756 10.62 -38.12 7.66
N TRP A 757 11.21 -37.17 8.38
CA TRP A 757 12.36 -37.40 9.26
C TRP A 757 11.90 -37.77 10.67
N CYS A 758 12.53 -38.77 11.27
CA CYS A 758 12.30 -39.14 12.66
C CYS A 758 13.55 -39.70 13.34
N VAL A 759 13.46 -39.85 14.66
CA VAL A 759 14.43 -40.58 15.47
C VAL A 759 13.69 -41.73 16.13
N SER A 760 13.76 -42.94 15.58
CA SER A 760 12.93 -44.08 16.02
C SER A 760 13.67 -45.41 15.90
N PRO A 761 13.37 -46.39 16.78
CA PRO A 761 13.74 -47.79 16.56
C PRO A 761 12.90 -48.42 15.45
N LEU A 762 13.31 -49.60 15.00
CA LEU A 762 12.54 -50.48 14.10
C LEU A 762 12.02 -51.70 14.88
N ASN A 763 11.12 -52.47 14.28
CA ASN A 763 10.49 -53.62 14.96
C ASN A 763 11.52 -54.66 15.44
N LYS A 764 12.51 -54.98 14.59
CA LYS A 764 13.57 -55.97 14.89
C LYS A 764 14.90 -55.35 15.32
N ASP A 765 14.98 -54.02 15.37
CA ASP A 765 16.16 -53.27 15.75
C ASP A 765 15.77 -52.24 16.82
N PRO A 766 16.01 -52.55 18.11
CA PRO A 766 15.58 -51.71 19.22
C PRO A 766 16.41 -50.43 19.35
N GLN A 767 17.49 -50.28 18.58
CA GLN A 767 18.31 -49.08 18.62
C GLN A 767 17.61 -47.94 17.89
N SER A 768 17.40 -46.84 18.61
CA SER A 768 16.92 -45.60 18.00
C SER A 768 18.01 -44.99 17.13
N CYS A 769 17.68 -44.68 15.88
CA CYS A 769 18.57 -43.99 14.95
C CYS A 769 17.80 -42.88 14.24
N ILE A 770 18.52 -41.98 13.59
CA ILE A 770 17.92 -41.02 12.65
C ILE A 770 17.44 -41.81 11.44
N ARG A 771 16.16 -41.67 11.08
CA ARG A 771 15.57 -42.37 9.94
C ARG A 771 14.86 -41.37 9.04
N LEU A 772 15.03 -41.58 7.74
CA LEU A 772 14.21 -40.96 6.70
C LEU A 772 13.23 -42.03 6.19
N VAL A 773 11.95 -41.81 6.40
CA VAL A 773 10.89 -42.66 5.84
C VAL A 773 10.37 -42.00 4.58
N THR A 774 10.33 -42.76 3.49
CA THR A 774 9.89 -42.28 2.17
C THR A 774 8.83 -43.21 1.58
N LEU A 775 7.81 -42.64 0.97
CA LEU A 775 6.75 -43.36 0.27
C LEU A 775 6.80 -43.04 -1.22
N ARG A 776 7.01 -44.07 -2.04
CA ARG A 776 6.98 -43.96 -3.51
C ARG A 776 5.54 -43.98 -4.04
N ALA A 777 5.35 -43.48 -5.27
CA ALA A 777 4.06 -43.46 -5.95
C ALA A 777 3.40 -44.86 -6.02
N SER A 778 4.21 -45.91 -6.15
CA SER A 778 3.82 -47.33 -6.12
C SER A 778 3.28 -47.83 -4.77
N GLY A 779 3.58 -47.12 -3.68
CA GLY A 779 3.29 -47.51 -2.30
C GLY A 779 4.41 -48.29 -1.61
N LEU A 780 5.58 -48.41 -2.23
CA LEU A 780 6.78 -48.89 -1.54
C LEU A 780 7.23 -47.88 -0.48
N CYS A 781 7.40 -48.35 0.75
CA CYS A 781 7.93 -47.57 1.86
C CYS A 781 9.41 -47.91 2.06
N HIS A 782 10.28 -46.95 1.82
CA HIS A 782 11.72 -47.07 1.98
C HIS A 782 12.18 -46.31 3.23
N ILE A 783 12.93 -47.00 4.09
CA ILE A 783 13.46 -46.44 5.33
C ILE A 783 14.98 -46.41 5.23
N TYR A 784 15.54 -45.20 5.22
CA TYR A 784 16.97 -44.96 5.25
C TYR A 784 17.40 -44.60 6.67
N THR A 785 18.64 -44.93 7.01
CA THR A 785 19.22 -44.78 8.34
C THR A 785 20.43 -43.88 8.24
N VAL A 786 20.41 -42.77 8.98
CA VAL A 786 21.52 -41.82 9.01
C VAL A 786 22.30 -42.02 10.30
N MET A 787 23.59 -42.30 10.16
CA MET A 787 24.50 -42.61 11.26
C MET A 787 25.79 -41.82 11.11
N ARG A 788 26.45 -41.52 12.25
CA ARG A 788 27.82 -41.01 12.21
C ARG A 788 28.76 -42.16 11.89
N GLY A 789 29.67 -41.96 10.93
CA GLY A 789 30.78 -42.89 10.74
C GLY A 789 31.67 -42.94 12.00
N SER A 790 32.44 -44.02 12.16
CA SER A 790 33.40 -44.14 13.25
C SER A 790 34.53 -43.09 13.13
N GLY A 791 34.72 -42.24 14.14
CA GLY A 791 35.80 -41.23 14.19
C GLY A 791 35.38 -39.82 13.74
N VAL A 792 36.21 -39.15 12.95
CA VAL A 792 35.96 -37.81 12.35
C VAL A 792 35.25 -37.91 10.98
N THR A 793 34.66 -39.07 10.68
CA THR A 793 34.07 -39.35 9.37
C THR A 793 32.71 -38.66 9.19
N PRO A 794 32.35 -38.29 7.94
CA PRO A 794 31.08 -37.64 7.63
C PRO A 794 29.87 -38.54 7.97
N TRP A 795 28.67 -37.95 8.03
CA TRP A 795 27.44 -38.72 8.16
C TRP A 795 27.23 -39.63 6.96
N ILE A 796 26.75 -40.85 7.21
CA ILE A 796 26.49 -41.86 6.19
C ILE A 796 25.01 -42.20 6.22
N CYS A 797 24.42 -42.37 5.04
CA CYS A 797 23.04 -42.81 4.86
C CYS A 797 23.02 -44.25 4.33
N GLU A 798 22.50 -45.19 5.12
CA GLU A 798 22.38 -46.61 4.79
C GLU A 798 20.93 -47.02 4.53
N GLY A 799 20.69 -47.94 3.60
CA GLY A 799 19.36 -48.44 3.25
C GLY A 799 19.15 -48.57 1.74
N PRO A 800 17.90 -48.69 1.27
CA PRO A 800 16.67 -48.68 2.07
C PRO A 800 16.31 -50.05 2.67
N ILE A 801 15.72 -50.03 3.86
CA ILE A 801 14.86 -51.13 4.33
C ILE A 801 13.49 -50.93 3.66
N VAL A 802 13.03 -51.94 2.94
CA VAL A 802 11.77 -51.88 2.19
C VAL A 802 10.63 -52.47 3.01
N SER A 803 9.51 -51.76 3.05
CA SER A 803 8.26 -52.17 3.70
C SER A 803 7.04 -51.75 2.85
N GLU A 804 5.85 -52.17 3.24
CA GLU A 804 4.61 -51.81 2.55
C GLU A 804 4.04 -50.50 3.14
N GLY A 805 3.77 -49.51 2.29
CA GLY A 805 3.05 -48.28 2.64
C GLY A 805 1.73 -48.16 1.89
N ILE A 806 1.25 -46.95 1.67
CA ILE A 806 0.06 -46.68 0.85
C ILE A 806 0.46 -46.20 -0.55
N ALA A 807 -0.26 -46.68 -1.58
CA ALA A 807 -0.06 -46.24 -2.96
C ALA A 807 -0.63 -44.84 -3.20
N SER A 808 -0.05 -44.13 -4.18
CA SER A 808 -0.36 -42.73 -4.49
C SER A 808 -0.39 -41.82 -3.23
N PRO A 809 0.74 -41.70 -2.51
CA PRO A 809 0.81 -40.90 -1.29
C PRO A 809 0.50 -39.43 -1.55
N LEU A 810 -0.09 -38.73 -0.56
CA LEU A 810 -0.16 -37.27 -0.57
C LEU A 810 1.19 -36.69 -0.13
N SER A 811 1.59 -35.51 -0.64
CA SER A 811 2.93 -34.92 -0.39
C SER A 811 3.29 -34.84 1.11
N GLN A 812 2.36 -34.35 1.92
CA GLN A 812 2.48 -34.27 3.39
C GLN A 812 1.65 -35.37 4.10
N GLY A 813 1.49 -36.53 3.47
CA GLY A 813 0.64 -37.63 3.94
C GLY A 813 1.28 -38.62 4.90
N SER A 814 2.52 -38.40 5.32
CA SER A 814 3.27 -39.32 6.19
C SER A 814 3.44 -38.71 7.57
N PHE A 815 3.03 -39.45 8.60
CA PHE A 815 3.20 -39.04 10.00
C PHE A 815 3.74 -40.20 10.82
N ILE A 816 4.43 -39.88 11.91
CA ILE A 816 4.86 -40.88 12.88
C ILE A 816 4.33 -40.41 14.23
N LEU A 817 3.76 -41.32 15.01
CA LEU A 817 3.17 -41.01 16.32
C LEU A 817 3.86 -41.80 17.42
N ASP A 818 3.90 -41.24 18.62
CA ASP A 818 4.32 -41.98 19.80
C ASP A 818 3.35 -43.13 20.10
N SER A 819 3.86 -44.34 20.32
CA SER A 819 3.00 -45.49 20.62
C SER A 819 2.23 -45.40 21.94
N LYS A 820 2.64 -44.51 22.86
CA LYS A 820 2.01 -44.34 24.19
C LYS A 820 1.17 -43.07 24.29
N SER A 821 1.72 -41.92 23.93
CA SER A 821 1.07 -40.61 24.03
C SER A 821 0.31 -40.23 22.76
N GLY A 822 0.64 -40.83 21.61
CA GLY A 822 0.12 -40.42 20.30
C GLY A 822 0.76 -39.13 19.75
N GLU A 823 1.69 -38.49 20.45
CA GLU A 823 2.38 -37.26 20.00
C GLU A 823 3.12 -37.45 18.68
N LYS A 824 3.17 -36.41 17.84
CA LYS A 824 3.95 -36.43 16.61
C LYS A 824 5.43 -36.74 16.91
N TRP A 825 5.92 -37.79 16.29
CA TRP A 825 7.24 -38.38 16.51
C TRP A 825 8.24 -37.91 15.44
N LYS A 826 8.44 -36.59 15.34
CA LYS A 826 9.34 -35.95 14.36
C LYS A 826 10.82 -36.03 14.79
N ALA A 827 11.72 -35.67 13.88
CA ALA A 827 13.15 -35.49 14.16
C ALA A 827 13.44 -34.08 14.71
N THR A 828 13.34 -33.93 16.03
CA THR A 828 13.62 -32.66 16.74
C THR A 828 15.03 -32.65 17.33
N ARG A 829 15.52 -31.45 17.71
CA ARG A 829 16.82 -31.31 18.40
C ARG A 829 16.87 -32.09 19.73
N SER A 830 15.77 -32.05 20.49
CA SER A 830 15.64 -32.77 21.76
C SER A 830 15.74 -34.29 21.59
N ARG A 831 15.17 -34.84 20.52
CA ARG A 831 15.22 -36.28 20.21
C ARG A 831 16.56 -36.71 19.65
N LEU A 832 17.23 -35.86 18.87
CA LEU A 832 18.61 -36.10 18.46
C LEU A 832 19.53 -36.16 19.69
N ALA A 833 19.38 -35.26 20.65
CA ALA A 833 20.16 -35.25 21.89
C ALA A 833 19.89 -36.51 22.74
N ALA A 834 18.66 -37.04 22.72
CA ALA A 834 18.30 -38.25 23.46
C ALA A 834 19.03 -39.51 22.98
N LEU A 835 19.54 -39.54 21.73
CA LEU A 835 20.34 -40.65 21.21
C LEU A 835 21.66 -40.88 21.96
N ALA A 836 22.15 -39.88 22.71
CA ALA A 836 23.36 -40.01 23.52
C ALA A 836 23.17 -40.93 24.75
N TYR A 837 21.92 -41.23 25.12
CA TYR A 837 21.60 -42.04 26.28
C TYR A 837 21.07 -43.42 25.86
N PRO A 838 21.39 -44.51 26.59
CA PRO A 838 20.88 -45.83 26.28
C PRO A 838 19.35 -45.89 26.43
N ALA A 839 18.70 -46.61 25.52
CA ALA A 839 17.24 -46.77 25.53
C ALA A 839 16.77 -47.44 26.83
N LYS A 840 15.75 -46.86 27.46
CA LYS A 840 15.14 -47.45 28.66
C LYS A 840 14.36 -48.73 28.29
N PRO A 841 14.36 -49.77 29.14
CA PRO A 841 13.50 -50.95 28.95
C PRO A 841 12.02 -50.53 28.85
N GLY A 842 11.31 -51.02 27.83
CA GLY A 842 9.93 -50.60 27.56
C GLY A 842 9.79 -49.18 27.01
N ALA A 843 10.83 -48.63 26.37
CA ALA A 843 10.76 -47.38 25.63
C ALA A 843 9.63 -47.40 24.60
N SER A 844 9.05 -46.23 24.36
CA SER A 844 8.04 -46.07 23.32
C SER A 844 8.66 -46.15 21.93
N HIS A 845 7.86 -46.52 20.93
CA HIS A 845 8.26 -46.60 19.52
C HIS A 845 7.30 -45.78 18.64
N GLY A 846 7.71 -45.53 17.39
CA GLY A 846 6.87 -44.82 16.42
C GLY A 846 5.76 -45.70 15.82
N ILE A 847 4.55 -45.15 15.64
CA ILE A 847 3.48 -45.70 14.80
C ILE A 847 3.49 -44.92 13.50
N LEU A 848 3.74 -45.59 12.37
CA LEU A 848 3.74 -44.95 11.06
C LEU A 848 2.30 -44.84 10.52
N VAL A 849 1.86 -43.62 10.24
CA VAL A 849 0.59 -43.31 9.58
C VAL A 849 0.90 -42.85 8.16
N THR A 850 0.28 -43.50 7.17
CA THR A 850 0.47 -43.20 5.75
C THR A 850 -0.87 -42.90 5.10
N CYS A 851 -0.97 -41.78 4.40
CA CYS A 851 -2.18 -41.33 3.72
C CYS A 851 -1.90 -41.15 2.22
N GLY A 852 -2.78 -41.71 1.39
CA GLY A 852 -2.72 -41.60 -0.06
C GLY A 852 -4.06 -41.18 -0.63
N ALA A 853 -4.14 -40.95 -1.94
CA ALA A 853 -5.34 -40.42 -2.59
C ALA A 853 -6.63 -41.23 -2.36
N LYS A 854 -6.51 -42.52 -1.98
CA LYS A 854 -7.63 -43.47 -1.83
C LYS A 854 -7.73 -44.11 -0.44
N GLY A 855 -7.01 -43.63 0.57
CA GLY A 855 -7.14 -44.18 1.92
C GLY A 855 -6.02 -43.78 2.87
N ALA A 856 -6.02 -44.43 4.04
CA ALA A 856 -4.95 -44.32 5.02
C ALA A 856 -4.64 -45.67 5.69
N ARG A 857 -3.43 -45.84 6.20
CA ARG A 857 -2.95 -47.04 6.89
C ARG A 857 -2.08 -46.68 8.08
N CYS A 858 -2.22 -47.41 9.19
CA CYS A 858 -1.34 -47.30 10.35
C CYS A 858 -0.53 -48.60 10.53
N TYR A 859 0.75 -48.47 10.86
CA TYR A 859 1.68 -49.57 11.07
C TYR A 859 2.36 -49.44 12.44
N ALA A 860 2.55 -50.56 13.12
CA ALA A 860 3.35 -50.63 14.33
C ALA A 860 4.84 -50.51 13.95
N TYR A 861 5.62 -49.71 14.66
CA TYR A 861 6.98 -49.35 14.24
C TYR A 861 6.98 -48.68 12.86
N LEU A 862 8.16 -48.38 12.32
CA LEU A 862 8.28 -47.89 10.95
C LEU A 862 8.11 -49.01 9.91
N ASN A 863 8.37 -50.27 10.30
CA ASN A 863 8.40 -51.45 9.43
C ASN A 863 7.75 -52.71 10.05
N GLY A 864 6.86 -52.55 11.03
CA GLY A 864 6.17 -53.67 11.67
C GLY A 864 4.84 -54.01 11.00
N GLU A 865 3.98 -54.71 11.75
CA GLU A 865 2.68 -55.15 11.26
C GLU A 865 1.69 -53.98 11.14
N ARG A 866 0.76 -54.09 10.17
CA ARG A 866 -0.32 -53.11 10.00
C ARG A 866 -1.31 -53.18 11.16
N VAL A 867 -1.55 -52.04 11.80
CA VAL A 867 -2.50 -51.87 12.90
C VAL A 867 -3.92 -51.70 12.36
N SER A 868 -4.09 -50.83 11.36
CA SER A 868 -5.41 -50.48 10.81
C SER A 868 -5.31 -49.99 9.35
N LYS A 869 -6.46 -49.91 8.67
CA LYS A 869 -6.60 -49.31 7.35
C LYS A 869 -7.99 -48.75 7.12
N VAL A 870 -8.07 -47.73 6.28
CA VAL A 870 -9.32 -47.22 5.69
C VAL A 870 -9.14 -47.00 4.19
N GLU A 871 -10.19 -47.28 3.41
CA GLU A 871 -10.21 -47.10 1.96
C GLU A 871 -11.35 -46.14 1.58
N TRP A 872 -11.05 -45.19 0.71
CA TRP A 872 -11.97 -44.15 0.26
C TRP A 872 -12.54 -44.51 -1.11
N GLY A 873 -13.85 -44.74 -1.15
CA GLY A 873 -14.59 -45.03 -2.39
C GLY A 873 -14.91 -43.77 -3.20
N SER A 874 -15.60 -43.94 -4.34
CA SER A 874 -15.95 -42.82 -5.25
C SER A 874 -16.81 -41.71 -4.62
N LYS A 875 -17.54 -42.02 -3.53
CA LYS A 875 -18.33 -41.02 -2.78
C LYS A 875 -17.48 -40.10 -1.91
N PHE A 876 -16.23 -40.46 -1.64
CA PHE A 876 -15.30 -39.64 -0.86
C PHE A 876 -14.77 -38.44 -1.67
N GLY A 877 -14.71 -38.53 -3.00
CA GLY A 877 -13.96 -37.55 -3.80
C GLY A 877 -12.46 -37.84 -3.81
N ILE A 878 -11.65 -36.81 -4.04
CA ILE A 878 -10.19 -36.86 -4.06
C ILE A 878 -9.67 -36.19 -2.78
N ALA A 879 -8.86 -36.91 -2.00
CA ALA A 879 -8.17 -36.31 -0.86
C ALA A 879 -7.16 -35.26 -1.34
N GLN A 880 -7.21 -34.07 -0.76
CA GLN A 880 -6.34 -32.95 -1.11
C GLN A 880 -5.25 -32.74 -0.05
N THR A 881 -5.66 -32.61 1.22
CA THR A 881 -4.76 -32.32 2.34
C THR A 881 -5.12 -33.22 3.53
N VAL A 882 -4.11 -33.66 4.26
CA VAL A 882 -4.26 -34.42 5.51
C VAL A 882 -3.41 -33.80 6.60
N GLU A 883 -3.85 -33.92 7.84
CA GLU A 883 -3.08 -33.48 9.00
C GLU A 883 -3.43 -34.32 10.23
N ILE A 884 -2.52 -34.40 11.20
CA ILE A 884 -2.86 -34.91 12.52
C ILE A 884 -3.18 -33.71 13.41
N LEU A 885 -4.46 -33.64 13.76
CA LEU A 885 -5.03 -32.62 14.63
C LEU A 885 -4.83 -33.03 16.09
N GLU A 886 -4.47 -32.07 16.92
CA GLU A 886 -4.30 -32.19 18.36
C GLU A 886 -5.17 -31.18 19.10
N LYS A 887 -5.95 -31.66 20.07
CA LYS A 887 -6.72 -30.82 20.99
C LYS A 887 -6.87 -31.54 22.32
N LEU A 888 -6.59 -30.83 23.43
CA LEU A 888 -6.67 -31.36 24.80
C LEU A 888 -5.89 -32.69 24.97
N GLY A 889 -4.77 -32.86 24.25
CA GLY A 889 -3.96 -34.08 24.27
C GLY A 889 -4.50 -35.26 23.46
N SER A 890 -5.72 -35.18 22.92
CA SER A 890 -6.27 -36.14 21.96
C SER A 890 -5.89 -35.80 20.54
N ARG A 891 -5.77 -36.84 19.69
CA ARG A 891 -5.30 -36.76 18.32
C ARG A 891 -6.14 -37.58 17.37
N VAL A 892 -6.44 -36.99 16.23
CA VAL A 892 -7.23 -37.58 15.14
C VAL A 892 -6.56 -37.29 13.81
N LEU A 893 -6.81 -38.15 12.82
CA LEU A 893 -6.45 -37.88 11.43
C LEU A 893 -7.60 -37.11 10.78
N ILE A 894 -7.30 -35.93 10.23
CA ILE A 894 -8.24 -35.16 9.42
C ILE A 894 -7.88 -35.24 7.95
N VAL A 895 -8.89 -35.32 7.09
CA VAL A 895 -8.73 -35.43 5.64
C VAL A 895 -9.67 -34.46 4.95
N PHE A 896 -9.11 -33.50 4.22
CA PHE A 896 -9.81 -32.56 3.38
C PHE A 896 -9.94 -33.13 1.97
N ASN A 897 -11.13 -33.06 1.38
CA ASN A 897 -11.37 -33.52 0.01
C ASN A 897 -11.74 -32.38 -0.96
N ASP A 898 -11.76 -32.69 -2.25
CA ASP A 898 -12.19 -31.82 -3.35
C ASP A 898 -13.69 -31.46 -3.36
N ARG A 899 -14.47 -32.03 -2.44
CA ARG A 899 -15.90 -31.72 -2.23
C ARG A 899 -16.13 -30.71 -1.10
N HIS A 900 -15.05 -30.11 -0.59
CA HIS A 900 -15.09 -29.21 0.56
C HIS A 900 -15.63 -29.90 1.82
N GLU A 901 -15.32 -31.17 2.04
CA GLU A 901 -15.65 -31.91 3.27
C GLU A 901 -14.37 -32.23 4.06
N VAL A 902 -14.50 -32.32 5.38
CA VAL A 902 -13.46 -32.81 6.30
C VAL A 902 -13.91 -34.11 6.93
N TYR A 903 -13.17 -35.19 6.69
CA TYR A 903 -13.38 -36.47 7.35
C TYR A 903 -12.43 -36.59 8.55
N VAL A 904 -12.96 -37.06 9.67
CA VAL A 904 -12.21 -37.26 10.92
C VAL A 904 -12.13 -38.74 11.25
N TYR A 905 -10.92 -39.24 11.49
CA TYR A 905 -10.67 -40.65 11.83
C TYR A 905 -9.93 -40.78 13.17
N SER A 906 -10.28 -41.80 13.94
CA SER A 906 -9.55 -42.13 15.17
C SER A 906 -8.13 -42.60 14.87
N LEU A 907 -7.22 -42.38 15.82
CA LEU A 907 -5.85 -42.86 15.74
C LEU A 907 -5.54 -43.77 16.93
N PRO A 908 -4.78 -44.87 16.75
CA PRO A 908 -4.26 -45.40 15.48
C PRO A 908 -5.25 -46.33 14.75
N HIS A 909 -6.52 -46.41 15.16
CA HIS A 909 -7.46 -47.43 14.68
C HIS A 909 -8.16 -47.09 13.35
N LEU A 910 -8.10 -45.84 12.88
CA LEU A 910 -8.74 -45.36 11.64
C LEU A 910 -10.25 -45.62 11.58
N GLU A 911 -10.93 -45.57 12.72
CA GLU A 911 -12.38 -45.59 12.79
C GLU A 911 -12.91 -44.23 12.32
N HIS A 912 -13.89 -44.24 11.40
CA HIS A 912 -14.53 -43.01 10.95
C HIS A 912 -15.38 -42.41 12.08
N LEU A 913 -15.08 -41.16 12.45
CA LEU A 913 -15.78 -40.43 13.52
C LEU A 913 -16.82 -39.48 12.94
N HIS A 914 -16.39 -38.49 12.14
CA HIS A 914 -17.23 -37.37 11.72
C HIS A 914 -16.94 -36.91 10.28
N ILE A 915 -17.93 -36.24 9.68
CA ILE A 915 -17.80 -35.50 8.42
C ILE A 915 -18.34 -34.09 8.64
N PHE A 916 -17.56 -33.09 8.25
CA PHE A 916 -17.97 -31.68 8.32
C PHE A 916 -17.92 -31.04 6.93
N GLN A 917 -18.94 -30.26 6.59
CA GLN A 917 -18.92 -29.45 5.37
C GLN A 917 -18.16 -28.15 5.64
N LEU A 918 -17.23 -27.83 4.75
CA LEU A 918 -16.51 -26.56 4.75
C LEU A 918 -17.25 -25.51 3.91
N PRO A 919 -16.99 -24.22 4.17
CA PRO A 919 -17.37 -23.16 3.26
C PRO A 919 -16.86 -23.43 1.83
N GLN A 920 -17.74 -23.31 0.84
CA GLN A 920 -17.39 -23.49 -0.58
C GLN A 920 -16.57 -22.30 -1.07
N ILE A 921 -15.26 -22.37 -0.87
CA ILE A 921 -14.28 -21.36 -1.29
C ILE A 921 -13.47 -21.97 -2.44
N PRO A 922 -13.47 -21.37 -3.65
CA PRO A 922 -12.62 -21.83 -4.75
C PRO A 922 -11.17 -21.76 -4.28
N SER A 923 -10.57 -22.91 -4.01
CA SER A 923 -9.24 -22.99 -3.40
C SER A 923 -8.36 -23.97 -4.17
N ILE A 924 -7.09 -23.60 -4.31
CA ILE A 924 -6.08 -24.44 -4.97
C ILE A 924 -5.76 -25.63 -4.06
N SER A 925 -5.14 -25.33 -2.91
CA SER A 925 -4.78 -26.27 -1.83
C SER A 925 -4.74 -25.48 -0.53
N LEU A 926 -5.46 -25.93 0.50
CA LEU A 926 -5.43 -25.29 1.81
C LEU A 926 -4.17 -25.65 2.59
N SER A 927 -3.75 -24.76 3.49
CA SER A 927 -2.73 -25.06 4.49
C SER A 927 -3.39 -25.11 5.87
N VAL A 928 -3.17 -26.20 6.59
CA VAL A 928 -3.77 -26.48 7.90
C VAL A 928 -2.66 -26.71 8.91
N ASP A 929 -2.87 -26.23 10.13
CA ASP A 929 -2.00 -26.54 11.26
C ASP A 929 -2.57 -27.67 12.12
N GLU A 930 -1.75 -28.13 13.05
CA GLU A 930 -2.10 -29.23 13.95
C GLU A 930 -3.16 -28.89 15.01
N THR A 931 -3.62 -27.65 15.09
CA THR A 931 -4.69 -27.25 16.02
C THR A 931 -6.05 -27.16 15.34
N GLY A 932 -6.10 -27.39 14.02
CA GLY A 932 -7.32 -27.30 13.21
C GLY A 932 -7.60 -25.91 12.67
N ASP A 933 -6.66 -24.97 12.77
CA ASP A 933 -6.75 -23.69 12.04
C ASP A 933 -6.17 -23.87 10.64
N TYR A 934 -6.80 -23.25 9.64
CA TYR A 934 -6.39 -23.42 8.24
C TYR A 934 -6.67 -22.16 7.42
N ILE A 935 -5.93 -22.02 6.32
CA ILE A 935 -6.08 -20.94 5.35
C ILE A 935 -6.38 -21.51 3.96
N THR A 936 -7.32 -20.85 3.28
CA THR A 936 -7.75 -21.16 1.91
C THR A 936 -7.46 -19.98 0.99
N TRP A 937 -7.23 -20.25 -0.29
CA TRP A 937 -6.68 -19.26 -1.25
C TRP A 937 -7.54 -19.18 -2.51
N THR A 938 -8.13 -18.02 -2.79
CA THR A 938 -8.92 -17.81 -4.00
C THR A 938 -8.07 -17.13 -5.08
N GLN A 939 -7.84 -17.83 -6.19
CA GLN A 939 -7.11 -17.29 -7.33
C GLN A 939 -8.00 -16.42 -8.21
N HIS A 940 -7.39 -15.40 -8.77
CA HIS A 940 -7.97 -14.61 -9.84
C HIS A 940 -7.94 -15.41 -11.15
N PRO A 941 -9.07 -15.51 -11.88
CA PRO A 941 -9.23 -16.47 -12.98
C PRO A 941 -8.21 -16.35 -14.12
N THR A 942 -7.71 -15.15 -14.39
CA THR A 942 -6.86 -14.86 -15.56
C THR A 942 -5.39 -14.64 -15.20
N SER A 943 -5.09 -14.11 -14.00
CA SER A 943 -3.70 -13.80 -13.59
C SER A 943 -2.99 -14.98 -12.93
N GLY A 944 -3.75 -15.94 -12.37
CA GLY A 944 -3.21 -17.04 -11.58
C GLY A 944 -2.69 -16.63 -10.19
N THR A 945 -2.83 -15.36 -9.81
CA THR A 945 -2.48 -14.83 -8.49
C THR A 945 -3.66 -14.91 -7.54
N VAL A 946 -3.38 -14.97 -6.23
CA VAL A 946 -4.39 -14.95 -5.17
C VAL A 946 -4.92 -13.52 -5.00
N HIS A 947 -6.24 -13.35 -5.07
CA HIS A 947 -6.91 -12.07 -4.79
C HIS A 947 -7.69 -12.07 -3.48
N GLN A 948 -7.85 -13.24 -2.84
CA GLN A 948 -8.44 -13.35 -1.51
C GLN A 948 -7.88 -14.56 -0.77
N ALA A 949 -7.62 -14.40 0.53
CA ALA A 949 -7.34 -15.49 1.45
C ALA A 949 -8.40 -15.53 2.56
N THR A 950 -8.79 -16.72 2.99
CA THR A 950 -9.74 -16.89 4.09
C THR A 950 -9.16 -17.78 5.17
N TYR A 951 -9.03 -17.21 6.37
CA TYR A 951 -8.55 -17.88 7.59
C TYR A 951 -9.74 -18.47 8.35
N CYS A 952 -9.65 -19.76 8.64
CA CYS A 952 -10.72 -20.58 9.17
C CYS A 952 -10.22 -21.47 10.31
N THR A 953 -11.16 -22.10 11.01
CA THR A 953 -10.88 -23.07 12.07
C THR A 953 -11.91 -24.19 12.08
N LEU A 954 -11.51 -25.36 12.60
CA LEU A 954 -12.41 -26.45 12.98
C LEU A 954 -12.99 -26.26 14.39
N PHE A 955 -12.50 -25.28 15.15
CA PHE A 955 -12.91 -25.00 16.53
C PHE A 955 -13.16 -23.50 16.77
N ASP A 956 -14.24 -22.99 16.19
CA ASP A 956 -14.71 -21.60 16.36
C ASP A 956 -15.42 -21.40 17.71
N ILE A 957 -14.69 -21.64 18.79
CA ILE A 957 -15.17 -21.51 20.16
C ILE A 957 -14.29 -20.49 20.88
N ARG A 958 -14.90 -19.40 21.36
CA ARG A 958 -14.21 -18.29 22.05
C ARG A 958 -13.06 -17.70 21.22
N ARG A 959 -13.29 -17.54 19.91
CA ARG A 959 -12.36 -16.92 18.97
C ARG A 959 -12.85 -15.50 18.69
N ALA A 960 -11.95 -14.52 18.77
CA ALA A 960 -12.26 -13.11 18.50
C ALA A 960 -11.38 -12.60 17.36
N TYR A 961 -11.95 -12.63 16.14
CA TYR A 961 -11.30 -12.16 14.90
C TYR A 961 -12.15 -11.13 14.16
N ASN A 962 -13.15 -10.57 14.84
CA ASN A 962 -14.00 -9.53 14.28
C ASN A 962 -13.17 -8.34 13.78
N PRO A 963 -13.62 -7.63 12.74
CA PRO A 963 -13.02 -6.37 12.32
C PRO A 963 -12.95 -5.38 13.49
N SER A 964 -11.84 -4.65 13.57
CA SER A 964 -11.65 -3.61 14.58
C SER A 964 -12.68 -2.49 14.42
N LEU A 965 -13.11 -1.93 15.54
CA LEU A 965 -13.90 -0.71 15.59
C LEU A 965 -12.95 0.48 15.38
N ILE A 966 -13.16 1.24 14.32
CA ILE A 966 -12.28 2.36 13.99
C ILE A 966 -12.84 3.69 14.48
N GLU A 967 -11.95 4.59 14.87
CA GLU A 967 -12.26 5.98 15.17
C GLU A 967 -11.34 6.86 14.32
N LEU A 968 -11.92 7.65 13.42
CA LEU A 968 -11.17 8.60 12.59
C LEU A 968 -11.34 10.00 13.14
N THR A 969 -10.22 10.70 13.34
CA THR A 969 -10.23 12.06 13.86
C THR A 969 -10.31 13.06 12.71
N LYS A 970 -11.32 13.94 12.76
CA LYS A 970 -11.45 15.05 11.83
C LYS A 970 -10.23 15.98 11.95
N PRO A 971 -9.52 16.26 10.86
CA PRO A 971 -8.35 17.13 10.89
C PRO A 971 -8.77 18.60 11.00
N ALA A 972 -7.87 19.42 11.54
CA ALA A 972 -7.97 20.87 11.42
C ALA A 972 -7.44 21.29 10.04
N ALA A 973 -8.32 21.73 9.16
CA ALA A 973 -7.93 22.16 7.82
C ALA A 973 -7.05 23.42 7.88
N PRO A 974 -5.90 23.46 7.18
CA PRO A 974 -5.07 24.66 7.12
C PRO A 974 -5.79 25.78 6.37
N ALA A 975 -5.50 27.02 6.74
CA ALA A 975 -6.12 28.20 6.12
C ALA A 975 -5.86 28.26 4.60
N GLN A 976 -6.84 28.76 3.85
CA GLN A 976 -6.73 28.98 2.41
C GLN A 976 -5.52 29.86 2.08
N PRO A 977 -4.61 29.41 1.17
CA PRO A 977 -3.53 30.24 0.65
C PRO A 977 -4.06 31.56 0.09
N GLN A 978 -3.48 32.66 0.57
CA GLN A 978 -3.88 34.01 0.15
C GLN A 978 -3.28 34.36 -1.22
N PRO A 979 -3.93 35.25 -1.99
CA PRO A 979 -3.35 35.77 -3.22
C PRO A 979 -2.00 36.44 -3.00
N VAL A 980 -1.16 36.37 -4.03
CA VAL A 980 0.18 36.94 -4.06
C VAL A 980 0.33 37.82 -5.29
N SER A 981 1.18 38.84 -5.21
CA SER A 981 1.47 39.72 -6.34
C SER A 981 2.45 39.08 -7.32
N VAL A 982 2.28 39.39 -8.61
CA VAL A 982 3.14 38.85 -9.68
C VAL A 982 4.63 39.24 -9.50
N GLY A 983 4.90 40.42 -8.93
CA GLY A 983 6.24 40.90 -8.59
C GLY A 983 6.30 41.48 -7.18
N PRO A 984 7.49 41.89 -6.69
CA PRO A 984 7.64 42.54 -5.39
C PRO A 984 6.68 43.72 -5.26
N THR A 985 5.99 43.85 -4.13
CA THR A 985 5.13 45.00 -3.86
C THR A 985 5.99 46.25 -3.71
N SER A 986 6.07 47.09 -4.75
CA SER A 986 6.56 48.45 -4.58
C SER A 986 5.51 49.26 -3.81
N LEU A 987 5.96 50.28 -3.07
CA LEU A 987 5.14 51.17 -2.24
C LEU A 987 4.02 51.92 -3.01
N LEU A 988 3.87 51.72 -4.33
CA LEU A 988 3.01 52.51 -5.22
C LEU A 988 2.20 51.72 -6.27
N GLY A 989 2.02 50.39 -6.16
CA GLY A 989 0.96 49.74 -6.95
C GLY A 989 1.14 48.25 -7.20
N SER A 990 0.18 47.46 -6.71
CA SER A 990 -0.01 46.07 -7.13
C SER A 990 -0.74 46.04 -8.48
N TRP A 991 -0.21 45.26 -9.43
CA TRP A 991 -0.84 44.98 -10.74
C TRP A 991 -2.26 44.38 -10.60
N PHE A 992 -2.53 43.69 -9.48
CA PHE A 992 -3.88 43.25 -9.11
C PHE A 992 -4.51 44.21 -8.10
N THR A 993 -5.70 44.72 -8.39
CA THR A 993 -6.63 45.16 -7.34
C THR A 993 -7.20 43.89 -6.68
N PHE A 994 -6.48 43.33 -5.70
CA PHE A 994 -6.90 42.13 -4.93
C PHE A 994 -8.11 42.37 -4.01
N ASN A 995 -8.95 43.38 -4.27
CA ASN A 995 -9.94 43.83 -3.29
C ASN A 995 -11.14 42.90 -3.10
N GLN A 996 -11.30 41.80 -3.85
CA GLN A 996 -12.40 40.86 -3.64
C GLN A 996 -12.00 39.41 -3.96
N THR A 997 -11.36 38.73 -3.01
CA THR A 997 -11.42 37.26 -2.96
C THR A 997 -12.60 36.83 -2.10
N LEU A 998 -13.23 35.72 -2.47
CA LEU A 998 -14.27 35.12 -1.64
C LEU A 998 -13.64 34.23 -0.56
N THR A 999 -14.18 34.31 0.65
CA THR A 999 -13.94 33.28 1.67
C THR A 999 -14.68 32.00 1.30
N GLY A 1000 -14.28 30.87 1.90
CA GLY A 1000 -14.96 29.59 1.71
C GLY A 1000 -16.46 29.65 2.00
N GLU A 1001 -16.84 30.32 3.08
CA GLU A 1001 -18.23 30.53 3.48
C GLU A 1001 -19.01 31.40 2.49
N GLN A 1002 -18.36 32.42 1.91
CA GLN A 1002 -18.98 33.25 0.88
C GLN A 1002 -19.20 32.47 -0.42
N VAL A 1003 -18.25 31.62 -0.83
CA VAL A 1003 -18.43 30.70 -1.96
C VAL A 1003 -19.57 29.74 -1.67
N ASP A 1004 -19.59 29.15 -0.49
CA ASP A 1004 -20.64 28.23 -0.08
C ASP A 1004 -22.04 28.88 -0.07
N THR A 1005 -22.13 30.17 0.31
CA THR A 1005 -23.37 30.95 0.25
C THR A 1005 -23.77 31.25 -1.19
N LEU A 1006 -22.81 31.66 -2.03
CA LEU A 1006 -23.01 31.92 -3.45
C LEU A 1006 -23.52 30.69 -4.19
N LEU A 1007 -22.94 29.51 -3.90
CA LEU A 1007 -23.31 28.24 -4.51
C LEU A 1007 -24.60 27.69 -3.88
N GLY A 1008 -24.75 27.73 -2.56
CA GLY A 1008 -25.90 27.16 -1.86
C GLY A 1008 -27.21 27.94 -2.07
N GLY A 1009 -27.13 29.23 -2.43
CA GLY A 1009 -28.24 30.15 -2.57
C GLY A 1009 -28.65 30.80 -1.24
N PRO A 1010 -29.55 31.82 -1.27
CA PRO A 1010 -29.96 32.56 -0.08
C PRO A 1010 -30.67 31.68 0.96
N ASP A 1011 -31.36 30.63 0.52
CA ASP A 1011 -32.08 29.67 1.37
C ASP A 1011 -31.25 28.40 1.63
N ARG A 1012 -29.95 28.55 1.93
CA ARG A 1012 -29.07 27.42 2.29
C ARG A 1012 -29.36 26.95 3.72
N PRO A 1013 -29.90 25.74 3.93
CA PRO A 1013 -30.22 25.23 5.26
C PRO A 1013 -28.95 24.68 5.90
N ILE A 1014 -28.32 25.45 6.79
CA ILE A 1014 -27.17 24.98 7.53
C ILE A 1014 -27.67 24.01 8.62
N PRO A 1015 -27.25 22.74 8.64
CA PRO A 1015 -27.65 21.80 9.69
C PRO A 1015 -27.20 22.29 11.07
N GLU A 1016 -28.07 22.23 12.07
CA GLU A 1016 -27.67 22.49 13.46
C GLU A 1016 -26.67 21.39 13.90
N SER A 1017 -25.56 21.79 14.51
CA SER A 1017 -24.60 20.81 15.04
C SER A 1017 -25.22 20.09 16.23
N GLU A 1018 -25.63 18.84 16.05
CA GLU A 1018 -26.09 18.01 17.16
C GLU A 1018 -25.00 17.92 18.24
N PRO A 1019 -25.31 18.22 19.52
CA PRO A 1019 -24.36 18.01 20.60
C PRO A 1019 -24.09 16.51 20.70
N ARG A 1020 -22.82 16.13 20.50
CA ARG A 1020 -22.36 14.75 20.61
C ARG A 1020 -22.78 14.18 21.96
N VAL A 1021 -23.76 13.28 21.97
CA VAL A 1021 -24.04 12.42 23.13
C VAL A 1021 -22.87 11.46 23.25
N ARG A 1022 -21.86 11.83 24.05
CA ARG A 1022 -20.80 10.92 24.44
C ARG A 1022 -21.42 9.81 25.28
N GLY A 1023 -21.49 8.60 24.73
CA GLY A 1023 -21.68 7.39 25.52
C GLY A 1023 -20.60 7.35 26.61
N GLY A 1024 -21.02 7.24 27.87
CA GLY A 1024 -20.18 7.52 29.02
C GLY A 1024 -19.03 6.54 29.20
N TYR A 1025 -17.81 6.96 28.87
CA TYR A 1025 -16.57 6.48 29.47
C TYR A 1025 -15.62 7.66 29.61
N THR A 1026 -15.43 8.12 30.85
CA THR A 1026 -14.48 9.18 31.21
C THR A 1026 -13.05 8.65 31.08
N THR A 1027 -12.25 9.23 30.18
CA THR A 1027 -10.85 8.86 29.97
C THR A 1027 -9.93 9.71 30.84
N ALA A 1028 -8.81 9.12 31.30
CA ALA A 1028 -7.80 9.83 32.09
C ALA A 1028 -7.11 10.99 31.33
N ASN A 1029 -7.30 11.08 30.00
CA ASN A 1029 -6.85 12.20 29.18
C ASN A 1029 -7.62 13.51 29.44
N GLU A 1030 -8.81 13.47 30.05
CA GLU A 1030 -9.54 14.70 30.42
C GLU A 1030 -8.90 15.40 31.64
N LEU A 1031 -8.14 14.68 32.47
CA LEU A 1031 -7.37 15.28 33.57
C LEU A 1031 -6.08 15.94 33.09
N ALA A 1032 -5.45 15.45 32.03
CA ALA A 1032 -4.26 16.09 31.42
C ALA A 1032 -4.66 17.27 30.50
N ALA A 1033 -5.74 17.13 29.72
CA ALA A 1033 -6.31 18.24 28.94
C ALA A 1033 -6.86 19.37 29.83
N GLY A 1034 -7.29 19.06 31.06
CA GLY A 1034 -7.65 20.05 32.07
C GLY A 1034 -6.48 20.93 32.53
N VAL A 1035 -5.24 20.42 32.54
CA VAL A 1035 -4.06 21.21 32.95
C VAL A 1035 -3.52 22.05 31.79
N SER A 1036 -3.55 21.54 30.55
CA SER A 1036 -3.23 22.31 29.34
C SER A 1036 -4.31 23.35 29.00
N GLY A 1037 -5.58 23.08 29.34
CA GLY A 1037 -6.68 24.04 29.22
C GLY A 1037 -6.54 25.24 30.17
N VAL A 1038 -5.93 25.06 31.35
CA VAL A 1038 -5.64 26.15 32.30
C VAL A 1038 -4.45 27.00 31.84
N ALA A 1039 -3.48 26.41 31.13
CA ALA A 1039 -2.37 27.15 30.49
C ALA A 1039 -2.80 27.91 29.22
N ALA A 1040 -3.69 27.33 28.41
CA ALA A 1040 -4.30 28.01 27.26
C ALA A 1040 -5.29 29.12 27.70
N ALA A 1041 -6.00 28.91 28.82
CA ALA A 1041 -6.86 29.92 29.43
C ALA A 1041 -6.05 31.10 30.00
N THR A 1042 -4.84 30.87 30.52
CA THR A 1042 -3.97 31.95 31.01
C THR A 1042 -3.31 32.77 29.87
N ALA A 1043 -3.04 32.17 28.71
CA ALA A 1043 -2.60 32.88 27.50
C ALA A 1043 -3.74 33.66 26.83
N ALA A 1044 -4.96 33.12 26.79
CA ALA A 1044 -6.16 33.81 26.30
C ALA A 1044 -6.59 35.00 27.18
N THR A 1045 -6.18 35.04 28.45
CA THR A 1045 -6.37 36.22 29.32
C THR A 1045 -5.44 37.40 29.02
N GLN A 1046 -4.28 37.21 28.38
CA GLN A 1046 -3.42 38.34 27.99
C GLN A 1046 -3.95 39.09 26.75
N GLY A 1047 -4.48 38.36 25.76
CA GLY A 1047 -5.15 38.98 24.60
C GLY A 1047 -6.47 39.68 24.95
N ASN A 1048 -7.22 39.12 25.92
CA ASN A 1048 -8.43 39.75 26.46
C ASN A 1048 -8.16 40.99 27.33
N LEU A 1049 -6.95 41.15 27.89
CA LEU A 1049 -6.59 42.35 28.64
C LEU A 1049 -6.34 43.55 27.71
N TYR A 1050 -5.73 43.31 26.53
CA TYR A 1050 -5.47 44.36 25.55
C TYR A 1050 -6.79 44.85 24.92
N ASN A 1051 -7.67 43.92 24.51
CA ASN A 1051 -8.98 44.26 23.97
C ASN A 1051 -9.90 44.92 25.01
N ARG A 1052 -9.81 44.54 26.30
CA ARG A 1052 -10.51 45.24 27.40
C ARG A 1052 -9.90 46.60 27.73
N LEU A 1053 -8.59 46.80 27.56
CA LEU A 1053 -7.97 48.11 27.73
C LEU A 1053 -8.33 49.07 26.59
N THR A 1054 -8.41 48.57 25.35
CA THR A 1054 -8.84 49.38 24.19
C THR A 1054 -10.35 49.66 24.24
N SER A 1055 -11.17 48.69 24.66
CA SER A 1055 -12.61 48.93 24.87
C SER A 1055 -12.83 49.86 26.06
N ALA A 1056 -12.13 49.69 27.18
CA ALA A 1056 -12.23 50.60 28.33
C ALA A 1056 -11.67 52.00 28.06
N LEU A 1057 -10.71 52.17 27.14
CA LEU A 1057 -10.23 53.49 26.69
C LEU A 1057 -11.23 54.18 25.76
N ASN A 1058 -11.90 53.44 24.88
CA ASN A 1058 -12.95 53.98 24.01
C ASN A 1058 -14.23 54.29 24.79
N GLU A 1059 -14.61 53.43 25.74
CA GLU A 1059 -15.75 53.65 26.65
C GLU A 1059 -15.45 54.81 27.61
N ARG A 1060 -14.21 54.96 28.10
CA ARG A 1060 -13.77 56.12 28.89
C ARG A 1060 -13.68 57.39 28.04
N GLY A 1061 -13.37 57.30 26.75
CA GLY A 1061 -13.40 58.42 25.80
C GLY A 1061 -14.82 58.92 25.50
N GLN A 1062 -15.77 57.99 25.37
CA GLN A 1062 -17.21 58.31 25.25
C GLN A 1062 -17.78 58.86 26.56
N ILE A 1063 -17.39 58.31 27.71
CA ILE A 1063 -17.78 58.80 29.03
C ILE A 1063 -17.13 60.15 29.34
N LEU A 1064 -15.91 60.44 28.84
CA LEU A 1064 -15.27 61.76 28.94
C LEU A 1064 -15.96 62.80 28.08
N GLY A 1065 -16.41 62.45 26.87
CA GLY A 1065 -17.25 63.33 26.05
C GLY A 1065 -18.61 63.62 26.69
N ASP A 1066 -19.27 62.60 27.24
CA ASP A 1066 -20.55 62.76 27.94
C ASP A 1066 -20.39 63.47 29.31
N LEU A 1067 -19.21 63.39 29.94
CA LEU A 1067 -18.85 64.20 31.12
C LEU A 1067 -18.50 65.64 30.76
N GLU A 1068 -17.87 65.91 29.61
CA GLU A 1068 -17.56 67.25 29.13
C GLU A 1068 -18.85 68.01 28.77
N ASP A 1069 -19.81 67.33 28.14
CA ASP A 1069 -21.15 67.88 27.87
C ASP A 1069 -21.95 68.10 29.17
N ARG A 1070 -21.82 67.21 30.16
CA ARG A 1070 -22.41 67.41 31.50
C ARG A 1070 -21.69 68.48 32.31
N PHE A 1071 -20.36 68.65 32.17
CA PHE A 1071 -19.61 69.73 32.83
C PHE A 1071 -19.94 71.09 32.23
N ASN A 1072 -20.14 71.17 30.91
CA ASN A 1072 -20.63 72.39 30.25
C ASN A 1072 -22.05 72.74 30.72
N ALA A 1073 -22.94 71.76 30.85
CA ALA A 1073 -24.30 71.97 31.40
C ALA A 1073 -24.29 72.33 32.90
N LEU A 1074 -23.33 71.82 33.68
CA LEU A 1074 -23.18 72.09 35.12
C LEU A 1074 -22.45 73.41 35.38
N GLU A 1075 -21.56 73.85 34.49
CA GLU A 1075 -20.97 75.19 34.49
C GLU A 1075 -22.05 76.25 34.21
N GLU A 1076 -22.93 76.01 33.23
CA GLU A 1076 -24.06 76.88 32.92
C GLU A 1076 -25.11 76.91 34.06
N GLY A 1077 -25.37 75.75 34.68
CA GLY A 1077 -26.19 75.64 35.90
C GLY A 1077 -25.59 76.34 37.13
N SER A 1078 -24.27 76.26 37.32
CA SER A 1078 -23.58 76.91 38.45
C SER A 1078 -23.47 78.43 38.30
N LYS A 1079 -23.30 78.95 37.07
CA LYS A 1079 -23.37 80.40 36.80
C LYS A 1079 -24.76 80.96 37.12
N ASN A 1080 -25.82 80.20 36.85
CA ASN A 1080 -27.21 80.55 37.20
C ASN A 1080 -27.48 80.44 38.71
N MET A 1081 -26.93 79.44 39.40
CA MET A 1081 -27.03 79.31 40.86
C MET A 1081 -26.21 80.38 41.61
N VAL A 1082 -25.04 80.77 41.11
CA VAL A 1082 -24.23 81.85 41.72
C VAL A 1082 -24.91 83.22 41.53
N THR A 1083 -25.62 83.45 40.42
CA THR A 1083 -26.45 84.65 40.26
C THR A 1083 -27.69 84.63 41.14
N GLN A 1084 -28.31 83.46 41.38
CA GLN A 1084 -29.40 83.30 42.36
C GLN A 1084 -28.93 83.43 43.81
N ALA A 1085 -27.76 82.88 44.15
CA ALA A 1085 -27.16 82.97 45.47
C ALA A 1085 -26.68 84.38 45.78
N LYS A 1086 -26.15 85.13 44.78
CA LYS A 1086 -25.88 86.57 44.93
C LYS A 1086 -27.16 87.38 45.15
N ARG A 1087 -28.28 87.03 44.49
CA ARG A 1087 -29.61 87.63 44.73
C ARG A 1087 -30.19 87.31 46.12
N LEU A 1088 -30.03 86.07 46.59
CA LEU A 1088 -30.50 85.63 47.90
C LEU A 1088 -29.61 86.16 49.04
N ALA A 1089 -28.29 86.23 48.83
CA ALA A 1089 -27.34 86.80 49.78
C ALA A 1089 -27.54 88.32 49.94
N THR A 1090 -27.88 89.04 48.86
CA THR A 1090 -28.26 90.48 48.94
C THR A 1090 -29.62 90.69 49.61
N GLN A 1091 -30.58 89.78 49.45
CA GLN A 1091 -31.85 89.83 50.19
C GLN A 1091 -31.72 89.40 51.66
N GLN A 1092 -30.81 88.50 51.99
CA GLN A 1092 -30.53 88.12 53.39
C GLN A 1092 -29.64 89.14 54.12
N THR A 1093 -28.75 89.86 53.43
CA THR A 1093 -28.08 91.04 54.02
C THR A 1093 -29.06 92.19 54.27
N ALA A 1094 -30.15 92.30 53.49
CA ALA A 1094 -31.25 93.21 53.80
C ALA A 1094 -32.15 92.74 54.97
N ARG A 1095 -32.10 91.45 55.36
CA ARG A 1095 -32.86 90.89 56.51
C ARG A 1095 -32.05 90.66 57.79
N SER A 1096 -30.72 90.65 57.71
CA SER A 1096 -29.84 90.40 58.86
C SER A 1096 -29.52 91.64 59.72
N TRP A 1097 -29.97 92.84 59.33
CA TRP A 1097 -29.76 94.04 60.17
C TRP A 1097 -30.86 94.27 61.22
N PHE A 1098 -31.92 93.46 61.21
CA PHE A 1098 -32.94 93.46 62.26
C PHE A 1098 -33.27 92.02 62.65
N GLY A 1099 -32.71 91.57 63.77
CA GLY A 1099 -33.26 90.45 64.52
C GLY A 1099 -34.59 90.82 65.18
N LEU A 1100 -35.37 89.79 65.52
CA LEU A 1100 -36.76 89.76 66.03
C LEU A 1100 -37.85 89.77 64.96
#